data_AF-A0A1I2YWD2-F1
#
_entry.id   AF-A0A1I2YWD2-F1
#
_cell.length_a   1.000
_cell.length_b   1.000
_cell.length_c   1.000
_cell.angle_alpha   90.00
_cell.angle_beta   90.00
_cell.angle_gamma   90.00
#
_symmetry.space_group_name_H-M   'P 1'
#
loop_
_entity.id
_entity.type
_entity.pdbx_description
1 polymer ?
#
loop_
_entity_poly.entity_id
_entity_poly.type
_entity_poly.pdbx_seq_one_letter_code
_entity_poly.pdbx_strand_id
1 'polypeptide(L)'
;MSAFRISGFSGLVPRLAKQLLAPHQAQVATNCDLTSGDLRPRNGPKAVFAPVINNDIVSMFRMEKDGNEKWLAWDRDVDVARSPVAGNTSRRFYYTGDGEPRVSDYDTATQGPGPYPSGYFVLGVTPPLAAPSISVSGGAGAAVTRAYVYTFVTQWGEESKPSPAATATGKTDGGWVLSSLDTPPPNSGTVTGAARNTPSAGYVEVMLDSVFGLRTHEEISFASASGMTDLNATFAIYSIDAGTNRIVVPLSTSQSYVAGGTWSRKAPHNTSGMIRRIYRTLSTAEGTEYHYVGAIPATAASFDDKAGDEVVALGEILPSTGWEMPPADLKGILMLSNGIAAGFTGNEVHFSEPFKPYAWPTAYRQTYDQDIVAIGFTGTTLVGMTQGNPFTITGVEPVTMGGGMEKLGVAWPCMAKRGVANFAFGVGYPAPQGMVIIGATSDVVTKDLFTQKEWSELNPRTFVAASADNRYYCGYKVDESSLMFVIDKTENASFIKINQGISCIWADPATGRLYVAVDKKIYEWEGDSGSKLAYEWKSKKFISTSPLNYGAAKVDADFEMSEAELAAAQAAHDSAIATNRGVIAHHNMDDGLADPDLGKYELGGDAMNEIPPAVTDSLQFQLSTDGALKFTKQIKNRRSFRLPGGYKADNVEIVLSGNVKVTGVVLAETMNGLKQA
;
A
#
# COMPACT_ATOMS: atom_id res chain seq x y z
N MET A 1 -22.88 34.18 -40.93
CA MET A 1 -22.84 34.31 -39.46
C MET A 1 -21.97 33.19 -38.94
N SER A 2 -20.90 33.53 -38.25
CA SER A 2 -20.05 32.53 -37.62
C SER A 2 -20.71 32.08 -36.31
N ALA A 3 -20.89 30.77 -36.18
CA ALA A 3 -21.28 30.12 -34.95
C ALA A 3 -20.37 28.92 -34.78
N PHE A 4 -20.00 28.61 -33.54
CA PHE A 4 -19.22 27.40 -33.24
C PHE A 4 -19.79 26.70 -32.01
N ARG A 5 -19.75 25.37 -32.07
CA ARG A 5 -20.19 24.47 -31.00
C ARG A 5 -18.97 23.77 -30.42
N ILE A 6 -18.90 23.72 -29.10
CA ILE A 6 -18.01 22.86 -28.35
C ILE A 6 -18.83 21.68 -27.86
N SER A 7 -18.38 20.48 -28.20
CA SER A 7 -18.95 19.19 -27.78
C SER A 7 -17.84 18.14 -27.74
N GLY A 8 -18.05 17.03 -27.03
CA GLY A 8 -17.04 15.98 -26.89
C GLY A 8 -15.89 16.40 -25.98
N PHE A 9 -16.19 17.05 -24.85
CA PHE A 9 -15.22 17.61 -23.91
C PHE A 9 -14.14 16.58 -23.54
N SER A 10 -12.89 17.03 -23.50
CA SER A 10 -11.72 16.19 -23.21
C SER A 10 -10.78 16.88 -22.23
N GLY A 11 -9.81 16.13 -21.67
CA GLY A 11 -8.94 16.56 -20.59
C GLY A 11 -7.82 17.49 -21.02
N LEU A 12 -6.87 17.68 -20.10
CA LEU A 12 -5.71 18.55 -20.28
C LEU A 12 -4.64 17.88 -21.15
N VAL A 13 -3.96 18.68 -21.98
CA VAL A 13 -2.71 18.29 -22.63
C VAL A 13 -1.65 19.35 -22.35
N PRO A 14 -0.94 19.26 -21.20
CA PRO A 14 0.03 20.27 -20.76
C PRO A 14 1.08 20.61 -21.82
N ARG A 15 1.62 19.59 -22.51
CA ARG A 15 2.67 19.72 -23.52
C ARG A 15 2.33 20.66 -24.67
N LEU A 16 1.05 20.85 -24.99
CA LEU A 16 0.63 21.68 -26.13
C LEU A 16 0.35 23.12 -25.68
N ALA A 17 0.81 24.08 -26.48
CA ALA A 17 0.45 25.48 -26.29
C ALA A 17 -1.08 25.66 -26.39
N LYS A 18 -1.64 26.59 -25.61
CA LYS A 18 -3.09 26.85 -25.47
C LYS A 18 -3.87 27.04 -26.78
N GLN A 19 -3.20 27.51 -27.84
CA GLN A 19 -3.77 27.69 -29.18
C GLN A 19 -3.73 26.43 -30.06
N LEU A 20 -2.78 25.53 -29.81
CA LEU A 20 -2.56 24.28 -30.55
C LEU A 20 -3.43 23.12 -30.04
N LEU A 21 -4.12 23.32 -28.91
CA LEU A 21 -5.14 22.39 -28.41
C LEU A 21 -6.25 22.20 -29.44
N ALA A 22 -6.78 20.98 -29.51
CA ALA A 22 -7.96 20.68 -30.31
C ALA A 22 -9.21 21.40 -29.73
N PRO A 23 -10.25 21.67 -30.54
CA PRO A 23 -11.46 22.40 -30.10
C PRO A 23 -12.16 21.85 -28.85
N HIS A 24 -12.00 20.56 -28.57
CA HIS A 24 -12.62 19.86 -27.46
C HIS A 24 -11.70 19.66 -26.25
N GLN A 25 -10.41 20.01 -26.35
CA GLN A 25 -9.42 19.85 -25.28
C GLN A 25 -9.44 21.02 -24.29
N ALA A 26 -9.04 20.72 -23.05
CA ALA A 26 -9.07 21.69 -21.96
C ALA A 26 -7.71 22.33 -21.70
N GLN A 27 -7.74 23.61 -21.30
CA GLN A 27 -6.64 24.29 -20.62
C GLN A 27 -6.67 24.05 -19.10
N VAL A 28 -7.87 23.78 -18.55
CA VAL A 28 -8.12 23.44 -17.14
C VAL A 28 -9.22 22.39 -17.14
N ALA A 29 -9.01 21.30 -16.42
CA ALA A 29 -10.00 20.25 -16.20
C ALA A 29 -9.82 19.74 -14.77
N THR A 30 -10.69 20.18 -13.87
CA THR A 30 -10.64 19.88 -12.44
C THR A 30 -11.96 19.24 -11.99
N ASN A 31 -11.89 18.15 -11.21
CA ASN A 31 -13.04 17.44 -10.61
C ASN A 31 -14.12 16.98 -11.62
N CYS A 32 -13.79 16.87 -12.91
CA CYS A 32 -14.72 16.44 -13.95
C CYS A 32 -14.53 14.98 -14.36
N ASP A 33 -15.60 14.34 -14.81
CA ASP A 33 -15.60 13.13 -15.62
C ASP A 33 -15.94 13.50 -17.07
N LEU A 34 -15.08 13.09 -18.00
CA LEU A 34 -15.12 13.42 -19.43
C LEU A 34 -15.22 12.18 -20.32
N THR A 35 -15.33 10.99 -19.73
CA THR A 35 -15.23 9.69 -20.40
C THR A 35 -16.30 9.44 -21.47
N SER A 36 -17.46 10.07 -21.32
CA SER A 36 -18.55 9.99 -22.31
C SER A 36 -18.54 11.13 -23.34
N GLY A 37 -17.56 12.03 -23.30
CA GLY A 37 -17.52 13.27 -24.11
C GLY A 37 -18.48 14.38 -23.62
N ASP A 38 -19.25 14.12 -22.57
CA ASP A 38 -19.99 15.13 -21.81
C ASP A 38 -19.14 15.59 -20.63
N LEU A 39 -19.34 16.83 -20.18
CA LEU A 39 -18.74 17.33 -18.93
C LEU A 39 -19.64 16.97 -17.76
N ARG A 40 -19.19 16.05 -16.89
CA ARG A 40 -19.94 15.59 -15.71
C ARG A 40 -19.18 15.91 -14.42
N PRO A 41 -19.89 16.24 -13.33
CA PRO A 41 -19.27 16.27 -12.01
C PRO A 41 -18.88 14.85 -11.58
N ARG A 42 -17.83 14.77 -10.76
CA ARG A 42 -17.50 13.57 -10.01
C ARG A 42 -18.29 13.53 -8.70
N ASN A 43 -18.59 12.32 -8.21
CA ASN A 43 -19.24 12.16 -6.92
C ASN A 43 -18.25 12.44 -5.77
N GLY A 44 -18.77 12.83 -4.62
CA GLY A 44 -17.97 13.04 -3.42
C GLY A 44 -17.46 11.73 -2.81
N PRO A 45 -16.39 11.79 -2.01
CA PRO A 45 -15.92 10.64 -1.24
C PRO A 45 -16.86 10.33 -0.07
N LYS A 46 -17.15 9.05 0.16
CA LYS A 46 -18.00 8.60 1.28
C LYS A 46 -17.14 8.10 2.44
N ALA A 47 -17.35 8.61 3.65
CA ALA A 47 -16.63 8.12 4.83
C ALA A 47 -16.98 6.66 5.13
N VAL A 48 -15.96 5.80 5.28
CA VAL A 48 -16.12 4.36 5.53
C VAL A 48 -15.63 3.98 6.92
N PHE A 49 -14.43 4.43 7.31
CA PHE A 49 -13.81 4.02 8.56
C PHE A 49 -12.88 5.09 9.13
N ALA A 50 -12.80 5.16 10.45
CA ALA A 50 -11.88 6.04 11.18
C ALA A 50 -10.97 5.18 12.08
N PRO A 51 -9.78 4.76 11.60
CA PRO A 51 -8.86 3.98 12.42
C PRO A 51 -8.30 4.79 13.58
N VAL A 52 -7.97 4.10 14.68
CA VAL A 52 -7.18 4.67 15.77
C VAL A 52 -5.72 4.73 15.30
N ILE A 53 -5.23 5.90 14.90
CA ILE A 53 -3.87 6.08 14.39
C ILE A 53 -3.31 7.45 14.79
N ASN A 54 -2.03 7.51 15.12
CA ASN A 54 -1.40 8.74 15.62
C ASN A 54 -1.09 9.74 14.50
N ASN A 55 -0.60 9.23 13.36
CA ASN A 55 -0.16 10.01 12.21
C ASN A 55 -1.07 9.76 11.00
N ASP A 56 -0.80 10.44 9.88
CA ASP A 56 -1.51 10.21 8.63
C ASP A 56 -1.37 8.76 8.15
N ILE A 57 -2.42 8.24 7.51
CA ILE A 57 -2.41 6.88 6.96
C ILE A 57 -1.52 6.88 5.72
N VAL A 58 -0.51 6.02 5.71
CA VAL A 58 0.43 5.84 4.59
C VAL A 58 0.10 4.58 3.79
N SER A 59 -0.34 3.52 4.47
CA SER A 59 -0.82 2.27 3.87
C SER A 59 -2.12 1.82 4.53
N MET A 60 -3.01 1.21 3.75
CA MET A 60 -4.28 0.65 4.23
C MET A 60 -4.58 -0.70 3.57
N PHE A 61 -5.35 -1.54 4.24
CA PHE A 61 -5.77 -2.83 3.72
C PHE A 61 -7.14 -3.26 4.26
N ARG A 62 -8.05 -3.62 3.36
CA ARG A 62 -9.39 -4.11 3.71
C ARG A 62 -9.41 -5.62 3.89
N MET A 63 -10.03 -6.05 4.98
CA MET A 63 -10.31 -7.46 5.26
C MET A 63 -11.80 -7.68 5.51
N GLU A 64 -12.30 -8.84 5.09
CA GLU A 64 -13.68 -9.24 5.30
C GLU A 64 -13.76 -10.73 5.61
N LYS A 65 -14.48 -11.06 6.68
CA LYS A 65 -14.78 -12.43 7.09
C LYS A 65 -16.20 -12.48 7.65
N ASP A 66 -17.00 -13.41 7.14
CA ASP A 66 -18.40 -13.65 7.58
C ASP A 66 -19.27 -12.38 7.61
N GLY A 67 -19.13 -11.51 6.58
CA GLY A 67 -19.86 -10.24 6.47
C GLY A 67 -19.35 -9.10 7.36
N ASN A 68 -18.31 -9.35 8.18
CA ASN A 68 -17.70 -8.33 9.03
C ASN A 68 -16.46 -7.74 8.35
N GLU A 69 -16.58 -6.48 7.96
CA GLU A 69 -15.49 -5.71 7.36
C GLU A 69 -14.60 -5.06 8.44
N LYS A 70 -13.28 -5.13 8.23
CA LYS A 70 -12.27 -4.48 9.06
C LYS A 70 -11.19 -3.85 8.19
N TRP A 71 -10.63 -2.75 8.68
CA TRP A 71 -9.57 -2.00 8.03
C TRP A 71 -8.31 -2.05 8.87
N LEU A 72 -7.21 -2.44 8.23
CA LEU A 72 -5.86 -2.30 8.76
C LEU A 72 -5.28 -0.99 8.22
N ALA A 73 -4.61 -0.21 9.06
CA ALA A 73 -4.03 1.07 8.69
C ALA A 73 -2.66 1.25 9.34
N TRP A 74 -1.69 1.76 8.57
CA TRP A 74 -0.33 2.01 9.02
C TRP A 74 0.07 3.45 8.71
N ASP A 75 0.91 4.03 9.58
CA ASP A 75 1.51 5.35 9.42
C ASP A 75 2.86 5.31 8.69
N ARG A 76 3.16 4.16 8.09
CA ARG A 76 4.38 3.86 7.36
C ARG A 76 4.03 3.08 6.09
N ASP A 77 4.99 3.02 5.18
CA ASP A 77 4.83 2.34 3.89
C ASP A 77 4.94 0.81 4.08
N VAL A 78 3.77 0.16 4.08
CA VAL A 78 3.61 -1.29 4.24
C VAL A 78 3.04 -1.89 2.95
N ASP A 79 3.66 -2.98 2.50
CA ASP A 79 3.17 -3.83 1.43
C ASP A 79 2.46 -5.05 2.02
N VAL A 80 1.27 -5.37 1.52
CA VAL A 80 0.46 -6.48 2.03
C VAL A 80 0.13 -7.45 0.90
N ALA A 81 0.34 -8.74 1.16
CA ALA A 81 0.05 -9.82 0.24
C ALA A 81 -0.92 -10.84 0.87
N ARG A 82 -2.02 -11.13 0.17
CA ARG A 82 -2.99 -12.16 0.61
C ARG A 82 -2.39 -13.55 0.47
N SER A 83 -2.77 -14.48 1.34
CA SER A 83 -2.24 -15.84 1.22
C SER A 83 -2.71 -16.55 -0.06
N PRO A 84 -1.79 -17.21 -0.80
CA PRO A 84 -2.12 -17.95 -2.02
C PRO A 84 -2.67 -19.36 -1.75
N VAL A 85 -2.75 -19.78 -0.48
CA VAL A 85 -3.16 -21.13 -0.10
C VAL A 85 -4.66 -21.31 -0.33
N ALA A 86 -5.04 -22.41 -0.99
CA ALA A 86 -6.43 -22.76 -1.23
C ALA A 86 -7.21 -22.90 0.09
N GLY A 87 -8.47 -22.44 0.12
CA GLY A 87 -9.31 -22.56 1.31
C GLY A 87 -8.86 -21.67 2.48
N ASN A 88 -8.31 -20.49 2.19
CA ASN A 88 -7.91 -19.49 3.19
C ASN A 88 -9.12 -18.88 3.95
N THR A 89 -9.82 -19.70 4.74
CA THR A 89 -10.99 -19.32 5.55
C THR A 89 -10.62 -18.38 6.70
N SER A 90 -9.41 -18.53 7.27
CA SER A 90 -8.88 -17.60 8.28
C SER A 90 -8.48 -16.24 7.70
N ARG A 91 -8.49 -16.06 6.37
CA ARG A 91 -8.06 -14.84 5.67
C ARG A 91 -6.62 -14.41 6.04
N ARG A 92 -5.70 -15.37 6.08
CA ARG A 92 -4.27 -15.13 6.30
C ARG A 92 -3.68 -14.17 5.27
N PHE A 93 -2.83 -13.27 5.74
CA PHE A 93 -2.09 -12.30 4.95
C PHE A 93 -0.68 -12.11 5.51
N TYR A 94 0.21 -11.63 4.65
CA TYR A 94 1.62 -11.39 4.93
C TYR A 94 1.93 -9.94 4.61
N TYR A 95 2.82 -9.30 5.37
CA TYR A 95 3.15 -7.90 5.13
C TYR A 95 4.60 -7.58 5.50
N THR A 96 5.16 -6.58 4.82
CA THR A 96 6.52 -6.06 5.03
C THR A 96 6.51 -4.53 5.03
N GLY A 97 7.54 -3.91 5.62
CA GLY A 97 7.65 -2.44 5.74
C GLY A 97 7.29 -1.88 7.12
N ASP A 98 6.81 -2.74 8.03
CA ASP A 98 6.58 -2.43 9.44
C ASP A 98 7.53 -3.26 10.34
N GLY A 99 8.83 -2.99 10.24
CA GLY A 99 9.87 -3.83 10.86
C GLY A 99 10.14 -5.10 10.04
N GLU A 100 10.32 -6.22 10.73
CA GLU A 100 10.51 -7.54 10.11
C GLU A 100 9.28 -8.04 9.34
N PRO A 101 9.43 -8.97 8.38
CA PRO A 101 8.29 -9.60 7.71
C PRO A 101 7.35 -10.28 8.69
N ARG A 102 6.07 -9.99 8.59
CA ARG A 102 5.04 -10.42 9.54
C ARG A 102 3.90 -11.15 8.84
N VAL A 103 3.21 -11.98 9.62
CA VAL A 103 2.03 -12.75 9.20
C VAL A 103 0.91 -12.59 10.24
N SER A 104 -0.32 -12.52 9.77
CA SER A 104 -1.50 -12.61 10.63
C SER A 104 -2.69 -13.21 9.88
N ASP A 105 -3.73 -13.56 10.63
CA ASP A 105 -5.06 -13.87 10.13
C ASP A 105 -6.09 -12.82 10.61
N TYR A 106 -7.34 -12.94 10.15
CA TYR A 106 -8.40 -11.99 10.49
C TYR A 106 -8.63 -11.90 12.00
N ASP A 107 -8.76 -13.04 12.68
CA ASP A 107 -9.13 -13.08 14.09
C ASP A 107 -8.00 -12.55 14.98
N THR A 108 -6.74 -12.79 14.62
CA THR A 108 -5.56 -12.29 15.34
C THR A 108 -5.33 -10.80 15.10
N ALA A 109 -5.51 -10.34 13.85
CA ALA A 109 -5.27 -8.95 13.47
C ALA A 109 -6.34 -7.98 13.98
N THR A 110 -7.55 -8.46 14.27
CA THR A 110 -8.72 -7.61 14.59
C THR A 110 -9.18 -7.75 16.05
N GLN A 111 -8.30 -8.26 16.91
CA GLN A 111 -8.55 -8.40 18.34
C GLN A 111 -8.58 -7.05 19.07
N GLY A 112 -9.56 -6.87 19.96
CA GLY A 112 -9.67 -5.67 20.78
C GLY A 112 -10.12 -4.42 20.00
N PRO A 113 -9.93 -3.22 20.55
CA PRO A 113 -10.45 -1.97 19.97
C PRO A 113 -9.58 -1.39 18.83
N GLY A 114 -8.45 -2.02 18.47
CA GLY A 114 -7.43 -1.46 17.58
C GLY A 114 -6.33 -0.69 18.34
N PRO A 115 -5.34 -0.11 17.65
CA PRO A 115 -5.12 -0.08 16.19
C PRO A 115 -5.01 -1.49 15.58
N TYR A 116 -5.45 -1.64 14.33
CA TYR A 116 -5.29 -2.89 13.59
C TYR A 116 -4.17 -2.79 12.54
N PRO A 117 -3.30 -3.81 12.39
CA PRO A 117 -3.38 -5.11 13.07
C PRO A 117 -2.95 -5.05 14.55
N SER A 118 -3.75 -5.64 15.43
CA SER A 118 -3.51 -5.67 16.88
C SER A 118 -2.60 -6.83 17.30
N GLY A 119 -2.63 -7.92 16.53
CA GLY A 119 -1.82 -9.13 16.74
C GLY A 119 -1.21 -9.60 15.42
N TYR A 120 -0.02 -10.18 15.50
CA TYR A 120 0.77 -10.66 14.37
C TYR A 120 1.92 -11.54 14.87
N PHE A 121 2.47 -12.36 13.99
CA PHE A 121 3.68 -13.15 14.22
C PHE A 121 4.76 -12.81 13.20
N VAL A 122 6.01 -13.14 13.49
CA VAL A 122 7.09 -13.08 12.51
C VAL A 122 6.84 -14.12 11.41
N LEU A 123 7.14 -13.77 10.16
CA LEU A 123 7.02 -14.69 9.03
C LEU A 123 8.23 -15.65 9.00
N GLY A 124 7.92 -16.95 8.89
CA GLY A 124 8.92 -18.01 8.92
C GLY A 124 9.03 -18.68 10.29
N VAL A 125 9.75 -19.80 10.34
CA VAL A 125 9.96 -20.56 11.57
C VAL A 125 11.45 -20.68 11.84
N THR A 126 11.91 -20.24 13.00
CA THR A 126 13.33 -20.37 13.39
C THR A 126 13.73 -21.84 13.50
N PRO A 127 14.84 -22.26 12.88
CA PRO A 127 15.33 -23.63 13.00
C PRO A 127 15.93 -23.92 14.38
N PRO A 128 15.92 -25.19 14.84
CA PRO A 128 16.71 -25.58 15.99
C PRO A 128 18.20 -25.39 15.75
N LEU A 129 18.94 -25.02 16.80
CA LEU A 129 20.39 -24.79 16.75
C LEU A 129 21.19 -26.00 17.26
N ALA A 130 20.64 -26.76 18.22
CA ALA A 130 21.33 -27.90 18.80
C ALA A 130 21.04 -29.20 18.05
N ALA A 131 22.09 -29.96 17.76
CA ALA A 131 21.96 -31.35 17.32
C ALA A 131 21.36 -32.20 18.46
N PRO A 132 20.50 -33.20 18.16
CA PRO A 132 19.97 -34.08 19.20
C PRO A 132 21.09 -34.93 19.83
N SER A 133 21.01 -35.18 21.13
CA SER A 133 21.87 -36.18 21.79
C SER A 133 21.25 -37.56 21.66
N ILE A 134 21.98 -38.52 21.09
CA ILE A 134 21.48 -39.88 20.83
C ILE A 134 22.09 -40.85 21.85
N SER A 135 21.23 -41.52 22.63
CA SER A 135 21.63 -42.65 23.46
C SER A 135 21.07 -43.95 22.87
N VAL A 136 21.96 -44.90 22.58
CA VAL A 136 21.59 -46.22 22.06
C VAL A 136 21.84 -47.29 23.11
N SER A 137 20.89 -48.21 23.29
CA SER A 137 21.01 -49.27 24.29
C SER A 137 20.36 -50.59 23.85
N GLY A 138 20.91 -51.71 24.29
CA GLY A 138 20.35 -53.04 24.01
C GLY A 138 20.34 -53.46 22.53
N GLY A 139 19.55 -54.49 22.23
CA GLY A 139 19.39 -55.08 20.89
C GLY A 139 20.34 -56.25 20.60
N ALA A 140 19.92 -57.15 19.71
CA ALA A 140 20.69 -58.31 19.25
C ALA A 140 20.91 -58.31 17.72
N GLY A 141 20.31 -57.37 17.01
CA GLY A 141 20.31 -57.29 15.55
C GLY A 141 21.62 -56.83 14.93
N ALA A 142 21.54 -56.45 13.65
CA ALA A 142 22.68 -55.92 12.92
C ALA A 142 23.08 -54.55 13.46
N ALA A 143 24.36 -54.19 13.33
CA ALA A 143 24.79 -52.82 13.60
C ALA A 143 24.36 -51.92 12.44
N VAL A 144 23.68 -50.83 12.76
CA VAL A 144 23.27 -49.78 11.81
C VAL A 144 23.67 -48.43 12.33
N THR A 145 24.00 -47.54 11.39
CA THR A 145 24.27 -46.14 11.66
C THR A 145 23.06 -45.33 11.24
N ARG A 146 22.50 -44.55 12.17
CA ARG A 146 21.37 -43.66 11.92
C ARG A 146 21.79 -42.24 12.20
N ALA A 147 21.52 -41.34 11.27
CA ALA A 147 21.58 -39.91 11.51
C ALA A 147 20.17 -39.37 11.75
N TYR A 148 20.01 -38.53 12.76
CA TYR A 148 18.74 -37.92 13.15
C TYR A 148 18.82 -36.39 13.05
N VAL A 149 17.72 -35.81 12.59
CA VAL A 149 17.44 -34.37 12.62
C VAL A 149 16.03 -34.14 13.11
N TYR A 150 15.75 -32.93 13.57
CA TYR A 150 14.38 -32.52 13.91
C TYR A 150 14.08 -31.11 13.42
N THR A 151 12.80 -30.83 13.18
CA THR A 151 12.29 -29.53 12.73
C THR A 151 11.26 -29.02 13.72
N PHE A 152 11.03 -27.71 13.73
CA PHE A 152 9.89 -27.12 14.41
C PHE A 152 8.73 -26.94 13.45
N VAL A 153 7.51 -27.25 13.91
CA VAL A 153 6.28 -27.03 13.14
C VAL A 153 5.26 -26.26 13.97
N THR A 154 4.79 -25.13 13.44
CA THR A 154 3.78 -24.29 14.10
C THR A 154 2.39 -24.96 14.05
N GLN A 155 1.45 -24.48 14.86
CA GLN A 155 0.03 -24.88 14.78
C GLN A 155 -0.61 -24.60 13.40
N TRP A 156 0.06 -23.80 12.56
CA TRP A 156 -0.37 -23.49 11.19
C TRP A 156 0.24 -24.41 10.13
N GLY A 157 1.00 -25.44 10.53
CA GLY A 157 1.65 -26.38 9.61
C GLY A 157 2.88 -25.80 8.90
N GLU A 158 3.46 -24.73 9.43
CA GLU A 158 4.66 -24.11 8.90
C GLU A 158 5.86 -24.79 9.53
N GLU A 159 6.80 -25.26 8.71
CA GLU A 159 7.92 -26.09 9.15
C GLU A 159 9.26 -25.37 8.92
N SER A 160 10.18 -25.48 9.88
CA SER A 160 11.53 -24.90 9.80
C SER A 160 12.48 -25.79 9.00
N LYS A 161 13.65 -25.23 8.69
CA LYS A 161 14.85 -26.03 8.39
C LYS A 161 15.20 -26.99 9.53
N PRO A 162 15.78 -28.18 9.24
CA PRO A 162 16.23 -29.12 10.27
C PRO A 162 17.34 -28.57 11.17
N SER A 163 17.40 -29.12 12.37
CA SER A 163 18.56 -29.02 13.27
C SER A 163 19.83 -29.53 12.58
N PRO A 164 21.04 -29.21 13.10
CA PRO A 164 22.23 -29.97 12.77
C PRO A 164 22.00 -31.47 13.04
N ALA A 165 22.56 -32.33 12.18
CA ALA A 165 22.39 -33.77 12.30
C ALA A 165 23.27 -34.35 13.42
N ALA A 166 22.74 -35.34 14.12
CA ALA A 166 23.52 -36.20 15.01
C ALA A 166 23.49 -37.63 14.49
N THR A 167 24.61 -38.33 14.60
CA THR A 167 24.75 -39.71 14.09
C THR A 167 25.20 -40.63 15.20
N ALA A 168 24.60 -41.81 15.29
CA ALA A 168 25.04 -42.85 16.20
C ALA A 168 24.95 -44.23 15.53
N THR A 169 25.79 -45.15 15.99
CA THR A 169 25.77 -46.56 15.55
C THR A 169 25.30 -47.43 16.70
N GLY A 170 24.36 -48.32 16.41
CA GLY A 170 23.86 -49.28 17.39
C GLY A 170 23.07 -50.39 16.72
N LYS A 171 22.31 -51.15 17.50
CA LYS A 171 21.58 -52.31 17.01
C LYS A 171 20.27 -51.90 16.34
N THR A 172 19.90 -52.54 15.23
CA THR A 172 18.65 -52.28 14.49
C THR A 172 17.40 -52.35 15.38
N ASP A 173 17.43 -53.26 16.34
CA ASP A 173 16.39 -53.57 17.34
C ASP A 173 16.73 -53.03 18.74
N GLY A 174 17.78 -52.21 18.87
CA GLY A 174 18.11 -51.50 20.11
C GLY A 174 17.13 -50.36 20.39
N GLY A 175 17.15 -49.82 21.61
CA GLY A 175 16.45 -48.59 21.96
C GLY A 175 17.24 -47.37 21.50
N TRP A 176 16.57 -46.43 20.81
CA TRP A 176 17.16 -45.22 20.25
C TRP A 176 16.46 -44.00 20.86
N VAL A 177 17.07 -43.42 21.89
CA VAL A 177 16.48 -42.27 22.58
C VAL A 177 17.23 -41.00 22.19
N LEU A 178 16.47 -40.03 21.69
CA LEU A 178 16.92 -38.67 21.43
C LEU A 178 16.61 -37.79 22.64
N SER A 179 17.55 -36.94 23.00
CA SER A 179 17.48 -35.98 24.10
C SER A 179 18.18 -34.68 23.72
N SER A 180 18.24 -33.69 24.63
CA SER A 180 18.84 -32.37 24.37
C SER A 180 18.27 -31.68 23.13
N LEU A 181 16.99 -31.94 22.84
CA LEU A 181 16.23 -31.19 21.85
C LEU A 181 16.05 -29.77 22.41
N ASP A 182 16.10 -28.74 21.56
CA ASP A 182 16.00 -27.33 21.99
C ASP A 182 14.68 -27.07 22.77
N THR A 183 14.25 -25.84 22.98
CA THR A 183 12.82 -25.51 23.20
C THR A 183 12.36 -24.54 22.13
N PRO A 184 11.06 -24.27 21.91
CA PRO A 184 10.66 -23.18 21.02
C PRO A 184 11.37 -21.86 21.38
N PRO A 185 11.65 -20.99 20.39
CA PRO A 185 12.32 -19.72 20.65
C PRO A 185 11.51 -18.86 21.63
N PRO A 186 12.14 -18.30 22.67
CA PRO A 186 11.44 -17.47 23.65
C PRO A 186 10.95 -16.17 23.00
N ASN A 187 9.73 -15.74 23.33
CA ASN A 187 9.17 -14.46 22.85
C ASN A 187 9.46 -13.29 23.80
N SER A 188 9.90 -13.58 25.02
CA SER A 188 10.28 -12.61 26.04
C SER A 188 11.29 -13.22 26.99
N GLY A 189 12.02 -12.37 27.70
CA GLY A 189 13.00 -12.78 28.70
C GLY A 189 13.48 -11.59 29.53
N THR A 190 14.63 -11.77 30.14
CA THR A 190 15.24 -10.82 31.08
C THR A 190 16.50 -10.18 30.50
N VAL A 191 16.70 -8.90 30.83
CA VAL A 191 17.95 -8.19 30.57
C VAL A 191 18.87 -8.45 31.75
N THR A 192 20.05 -9.00 31.48
CA THR A 192 21.04 -9.37 32.51
C THR A 192 22.13 -8.31 32.68
N GLY A 193 22.26 -7.39 31.72
CA GLY A 193 23.17 -6.25 31.78
C GLY A 193 23.08 -5.39 30.53
N ALA A 194 23.64 -4.18 30.57
CA ALA A 194 23.84 -3.36 29.39
C ALA A 194 25.11 -2.50 29.50
N ALA A 195 25.87 -2.42 28.42
CA ALA A 195 27.10 -1.67 28.29
C ALA A 195 26.94 -0.56 27.24
N ARG A 196 27.16 0.68 27.66
CA ARG A 196 27.04 1.85 26.79
C ARG A 196 28.25 1.99 25.87
N ASN A 197 28.05 2.68 24.74
CA ASN A 197 29.07 3.06 23.77
C ASN A 197 29.83 1.85 23.21
N THR A 198 29.13 0.72 23.14
CA THR A 198 29.65 -0.55 22.66
C THR A 198 28.74 -0.98 21.49
N PRO A 199 29.26 -1.13 20.27
CA PRO A 199 30.68 -1.09 19.89
C PRO A 199 31.26 0.34 19.76
N SER A 200 30.43 1.37 19.66
CA SER A 200 30.86 2.77 19.53
C SER A 200 29.82 3.73 20.13
N ALA A 201 30.15 5.02 20.20
CA ALA A 201 29.25 6.04 20.72
C ALA A 201 27.91 6.05 19.96
N GLY A 202 26.81 6.14 20.70
CA GLY A 202 25.44 6.07 20.15
C GLY A 202 24.84 4.67 20.08
N TYR A 203 25.56 3.66 20.57
CA TYR A 203 25.07 2.28 20.70
C TYR A 203 25.13 1.78 22.14
N VAL A 204 24.30 0.79 22.43
CA VAL A 204 24.31 0.03 23.68
C VAL A 204 24.33 -1.46 23.34
N GLU A 205 25.26 -2.18 23.95
CA GLU A 205 25.27 -3.63 23.96
C GLU A 205 24.44 -4.12 25.15
N VAL A 206 23.36 -4.85 24.88
CA VAL A 206 22.44 -5.39 25.89
C VAL A 206 22.68 -6.89 26.01
N MET A 207 22.89 -7.36 27.23
CA MET A 207 23.03 -8.77 27.57
C MET A 207 21.65 -9.33 27.93
N LEU A 208 21.27 -10.42 27.29
CA LEU A 208 19.98 -11.08 27.48
C LEU A 208 20.18 -12.47 28.11
N ASP A 209 19.11 -13.02 28.68
CA ASP A 209 19.06 -14.44 29.08
C ASP A 209 19.09 -15.41 27.89
N SER A 210 18.58 -15.00 26.73
CA SER A 210 18.66 -15.76 25.48
C SER A 210 18.58 -14.85 24.26
N VAL A 211 19.32 -15.19 23.20
CA VAL A 211 19.15 -14.60 21.87
C VAL A 211 18.61 -15.59 20.84
N PHE A 212 18.14 -16.76 21.28
CA PHE A 212 17.68 -17.81 20.37
C PHE A 212 16.46 -17.34 19.54
N GLY A 213 16.60 -17.34 18.23
CA GLY A 213 15.56 -16.89 17.28
C GLY A 213 15.43 -15.38 17.16
N LEU A 214 16.40 -14.60 17.65
CA LEU A 214 16.57 -13.20 17.28
C LEU A 214 17.41 -13.08 16.01
N ARG A 215 17.06 -12.12 15.15
CA ARG A 215 17.82 -11.79 13.94
C ARG A 215 18.11 -10.29 13.88
N THR A 216 19.23 -9.94 13.25
CA THR A 216 19.55 -8.54 12.95
C THR A 216 18.39 -7.90 12.17
N HIS A 217 18.10 -6.62 12.42
CA HIS A 217 16.98 -5.85 11.87
C HIS A 217 15.59 -6.14 12.46
N GLU A 218 15.41 -7.20 13.26
CA GLU A 218 14.13 -7.39 13.97
C GLU A 218 13.93 -6.35 15.08
N GLU A 219 12.68 -6.02 15.34
CA GLU A 219 12.28 -5.11 16.41
C GLU A 219 12.15 -5.84 17.75
N ILE A 220 12.85 -5.33 18.76
CA ILE A 220 12.80 -5.79 20.14
C ILE A 220 12.40 -4.63 21.06
N SER A 221 11.54 -4.91 22.04
CA SER A 221 11.11 -3.92 23.03
C SER A 221 11.71 -4.25 24.38
N PHE A 222 12.21 -3.24 25.08
CA PHE A 222 12.62 -3.37 26.48
C PHE A 222 11.70 -2.58 27.40
N ALA A 223 11.62 -3.03 28.65
CA ALA A 223 10.90 -2.35 29.71
C ALA A 223 11.58 -2.60 31.06
N SER A 224 11.28 -1.78 32.06
CA SER A 224 11.76 -1.94 33.44
C SER A 224 13.28 -1.93 33.64
N ALA A 225 14.06 -1.39 32.70
CA ALA A 225 15.48 -1.14 32.89
C ALA A 225 15.69 0.09 33.79
N SER A 226 16.47 -0.08 34.85
CA SER A 226 16.80 0.98 35.81
C SER A 226 18.14 1.66 35.47
N GLY A 227 18.22 2.97 35.70
CA GLY A 227 19.38 3.82 35.37
C GLY A 227 19.49 4.20 33.89
N MET A 228 19.01 3.35 32.98
CA MET A 228 18.95 3.58 31.53
C MET A 228 17.49 3.60 31.06
N THR A 229 16.74 4.65 31.43
CA THR A 229 15.29 4.71 31.22
C THR A 229 14.90 4.77 29.75
N ASP A 230 15.75 5.33 28.90
CA ASP A 230 15.46 5.51 27.47
C ASP A 230 15.63 4.21 26.69
N LEU A 231 16.27 3.20 27.31
CA LEU A 231 16.26 1.84 26.79
C LEU A 231 14.87 1.21 26.85
N ASN A 232 13.94 1.73 27.69
CA ASN A 232 12.58 1.21 27.81
C ASN A 232 11.70 1.63 26.60
N ALA A 233 12.10 1.20 25.40
CA ALA A 233 11.45 1.48 24.14
C ALA A 233 11.67 0.30 23.16
N THR A 234 11.17 0.45 21.94
CA THR A 234 11.36 -0.52 20.85
C THR A 234 12.51 -0.08 19.94
N PHE A 235 13.39 -1.02 19.60
CA PHE A 235 14.58 -0.80 18.77
C PHE A 235 14.71 -1.89 17.71
N ALA A 236 15.23 -1.54 16.53
CA ALA A 236 15.74 -2.52 15.59
C ALA A 236 17.11 -3.02 16.05
N ILE A 237 17.33 -4.34 16.02
CA ILE A 237 18.60 -4.94 16.40
C ILE A 237 19.67 -4.61 15.35
N TYR A 238 20.80 -4.05 15.78
CA TYR A 238 21.93 -3.72 14.91
C TYR A 238 22.85 -4.92 14.67
N SER A 239 23.15 -5.69 15.71
CA SER A 239 23.94 -6.92 15.62
C SER A 239 23.64 -7.86 16.78
N ILE A 240 24.03 -9.13 16.62
CA ILE A 240 23.82 -10.19 17.60
C ILE A 240 25.11 -10.98 17.77
N ASP A 241 25.49 -11.25 19.02
CA ASP A 241 26.48 -12.25 19.40
C ASP A 241 25.78 -13.38 20.16
N ALA A 242 25.56 -14.49 19.45
CA ALA A 242 24.94 -15.69 20.00
C ALA A 242 25.83 -16.48 20.96
N GLY A 243 27.15 -16.30 20.92
CA GLY A 243 28.07 -16.96 21.84
C GLY A 243 28.02 -16.39 23.25
N THR A 244 27.63 -15.11 23.38
CA THR A 244 27.59 -14.39 24.66
C THR A 244 26.20 -13.87 25.04
N ASN A 245 25.17 -14.21 24.27
CA ASN A 245 23.79 -13.72 24.42
C ASN A 245 23.70 -12.19 24.46
N ARG A 246 24.39 -11.52 23.53
CA ARG A 246 24.41 -10.05 23.45
C ARG A 246 23.81 -9.56 22.16
N ILE A 247 23.15 -8.41 22.24
CA ILE A 247 22.65 -7.68 21.08
C ILE A 247 23.09 -6.23 21.16
N VAL A 248 23.19 -5.58 20.01
CA VAL A 248 23.48 -4.14 19.94
C VAL A 248 22.24 -3.41 19.45
N VAL A 249 21.87 -2.33 20.13
CA VAL A 249 20.78 -1.43 19.72
C VAL A 249 21.26 0.03 19.72
N PRO A 250 20.73 0.89 18.84
CA PRO A 250 21.06 2.31 18.86
C PRO A 250 20.42 3.00 20.06
N LEU A 251 21.21 3.77 20.82
CA LEU A 251 20.73 4.65 21.88
C LEU A 251 21.61 5.90 21.96
N SER A 252 21.06 7.04 21.55
CA SER A 252 21.80 8.31 21.49
C SER A 252 21.96 8.99 22.85
N THR A 253 21.09 8.71 23.81
CA THR A 253 21.06 9.40 25.11
C THR A 253 22.08 8.86 26.10
N SER A 254 22.55 9.75 26.99
CA SER A 254 23.63 9.45 27.92
C SER A 254 23.15 8.99 29.28
N GLN A 255 23.03 7.67 29.43
CA GLN A 255 22.52 7.01 30.62
C GLN A 255 23.34 5.76 30.97
N SER A 256 23.34 5.38 32.25
CA SER A 256 24.08 4.22 32.75
C SER A 256 23.13 3.17 33.28
N TYR A 257 23.27 1.94 32.81
CA TYR A 257 22.46 0.83 33.29
C TYR A 257 22.83 0.51 34.75
N VAL A 258 21.82 0.31 35.59
CA VAL A 258 21.98 -0.04 37.00
C VAL A 258 21.56 -1.48 37.25
N ALA A 259 20.31 -1.84 36.90
CA ALA A 259 19.77 -3.18 37.12
C ALA A 259 18.43 -3.39 36.39
N GLY A 260 17.97 -4.64 36.36
CA GLY A 260 16.64 -5.03 35.91
C GLY A 260 16.47 -4.97 34.39
N GLY A 261 15.22 -5.03 33.96
CA GLY A 261 14.87 -5.00 32.55
C GLY A 261 14.33 -6.34 32.04
N THR A 262 13.34 -6.23 31.18
CA THR A 262 12.75 -7.34 30.43
C THR A 262 12.79 -7.00 28.97
N TRP A 263 12.91 -8.01 28.13
CA TRP A 263 12.79 -7.84 26.69
C TRP A 263 11.62 -8.66 26.16
N SER A 264 11.01 -8.20 25.07
CA SER A 264 9.98 -8.91 24.32
C SER A 264 10.12 -8.63 22.83
N ARG A 265 9.91 -9.64 21.98
CA ARG A 265 9.87 -9.44 20.52
C ARG A 265 8.67 -8.56 20.15
N LYS A 266 8.84 -7.68 19.17
CA LYS A 266 7.71 -6.92 18.64
C LYS A 266 6.79 -7.83 17.84
N ALA A 267 7.32 -8.62 16.91
CA ALA A 267 6.61 -9.76 16.33
C ALA A 267 7.04 -11.07 17.01
N PRO A 268 6.17 -11.71 17.80
CA PRO A 268 6.48 -13.00 18.41
C PRO A 268 6.55 -14.13 17.36
N HIS A 269 7.28 -15.19 17.69
CA HIS A 269 7.17 -16.49 17.03
C HIS A 269 5.86 -17.17 17.44
N ASN A 270 5.22 -17.86 16.49
CA ASN A 270 3.99 -18.62 16.72
C ASN A 270 4.29 -19.97 17.41
N THR A 271 4.67 -19.90 18.68
CA THR A 271 5.14 -21.05 19.48
C THR A 271 4.01 -21.79 20.22
N SER A 272 2.80 -21.23 20.23
CA SER A 272 1.64 -21.87 20.84
C SER A 272 1.27 -23.14 20.08
N GLY A 273 1.20 -24.28 20.78
CA GLY A 273 0.89 -25.57 20.17
C GLY A 273 1.95 -26.09 19.21
N MET A 274 3.17 -25.53 19.24
CA MET A 274 4.26 -25.96 18.37
C MET A 274 4.67 -27.40 18.65
N ILE A 275 4.89 -28.16 17.59
CA ILE A 275 5.38 -29.54 17.64
C ILE A 275 6.77 -29.63 17.02
N ARG A 276 7.40 -30.78 17.22
CA ARG A 276 8.63 -31.17 16.54
C ARG A 276 8.40 -32.41 15.72
N ARG A 277 8.94 -32.44 14.52
CA ARG A 277 9.01 -33.66 13.70
C ARG A 277 10.44 -34.20 13.75
N ILE A 278 10.57 -35.49 13.96
CA ILE A 278 11.85 -36.21 13.99
C ILE A 278 12.00 -36.96 12.68
N TYR A 279 13.19 -36.86 12.09
CA TYR A 279 13.56 -37.56 10.88
C TYR A 279 14.82 -38.38 11.12
N ARG A 280 14.94 -39.52 10.42
CA ARG A 280 16.17 -40.33 10.42
C ARG A 280 16.56 -40.76 9.03
N THR A 281 17.85 -40.97 8.81
CA THR A 281 18.35 -41.47 7.53
C THR A 281 17.94 -42.91 7.27
N LEU A 282 17.46 -43.19 6.07
CA LEU A 282 17.41 -44.52 5.50
C LEU A 282 18.27 -44.55 4.24
N SER A 283 19.04 -45.62 4.07
CA SER A 283 19.84 -45.84 2.87
C SER A 283 19.15 -46.84 1.97
N THR A 284 18.80 -46.40 0.76
CA THR A 284 18.29 -47.26 -0.32
C THR A 284 19.36 -47.39 -1.41
N ALA A 285 19.09 -48.17 -2.45
CA ALA A 285 20.00 -48.28 -3.60
C ALA A 285 20.16 -46.95 -4.37
N GLU A 286 19.24 -45.99 -4.19
CA GLU A 286 19.20 -44.72 -4.92
C GLU A 286 19.84 -43.56 -4.14
N GLY A 287 20.01 -43.69 -2.82
CA GLY A 287 20.62 -42.64 -1.99
C GLY A 287 20.39 -42.83 -0.49
N THR A 288 20.83 -41.85 0.29
CA THR A 288 20.52 -41.76 1.73
C THR A 288 19.73 -40.49 1.99
N GLU A 289 18.49 -40.66 2.46
CA GLU A 289 17.53 -39.56 2.65
C GLU A 289 16.94 -39.58 4.06
N TYR A 290 16.52 -38.42 4.55
CA TYR A 290 15.86 -38.28 5.84
C TYR A 290 14.37 -38.57 5.72
N HIS A 291 13.89 -39.60 6.39
CA HIS A 291 12.48 -39.98 6.43
C HIS A 291 11.85 -39.65 7.79
N TYR A 292 10.58 -39.26 7.76
CA TYR A 292 9.80 -38.95 8.95
C TYR A 292 9.63 -40.17 9.85
N VAL A 293 9.90 -40.00 11.15
CA VAL A 293 9.81 -41.05 12.18
C VAL A 293 8.61 -40.84 13.10
N GLY A 294 8.37 -39.59 13.51
CA GLY A 294 7.33 -39.26 14.47
C GLY A 294 7.35 -37.79 14.87
N ALA A 295 6.35 -37.39 15.66
CA ALA A 295 6.24 -36.03 16.17
C ALA A 295 5.93 -36.01 17.67
N ILE A 296 6.46 -35.00 18.36
CA ILE A 296 6.25 -34.74 19.79
C ILE A 296 5.95 -33.27 20.02
N PRO A 297 5.29 -32.90 21.13
CA PRO A 297 5.20 -31.50 21.54
C PRO A 297 6.59 -30.86 21.61
N ALA A 298 6.72 -29.60 21.19
CA ALA A 298 8.04 -28.95 21.15
C ALA A 298 8.64 -28.70 22.54
N THR A 299 7.86 -28.86 23.61
CA THR A 299 8.30 -28.81 25.01
C THR A 299 8.81 -30.15 25.54
N ALA A 300 8.62 -31.25 24.81
CA ALA A 300 9.10 -32.56 25.23
C ALA A 300 10.63 -32.64 25.11
N ALA A 301 11.29 -33.10 26.18
CA ALA A 301 12.74 -33.15 26.29
C ALA A 301 13.38 -34.36 25.60
N SER A 302 12.60 -35.39 25.29
CA SER A 302 13.11 -36.63 24.71
C SER A 302 12.12 -37.31 23.77
N PHE A 303 12.65 -38.09 22.84
CA PHE A 303 11.90 -38.95 21.92
C PHE A 303 12.52 -40.35 21.90
N ASP A 304 11.68 -41.38 22.03
CA ASP A 304 12.12 -42.78 21.96
C ASP A 304 11.67 -43.36 20.61
N ASP A 305 12.63 -43.55 19.70
CA ASP A 305 12.40 -44.12 18.38
C ASP A 305 12.26 -45.64 18.45
N LYS A 306 11.01 -46.08 18.35
CA LYS A 306 10.62 -47.49 18.29
C LYS A 306 10.20 -47.94 16.89
N ALA A 307 10.34 -47.08 15.87
CA ALA A 307 9.84 -47.37 14.53
C ALA A 307 10.79 -48.31 13.78
N GLY A 308 10.24 -49.38 13.21
CA GLY A 308 10.97 -50.26 12.29
C GLY A 308 11.30 -49.55 10.97
N ASP A 309 12.38 -49.94 10.29
CA ASP A 309 12.83 -49.30 9.04
C ASP A 309 11.77 -49.36 7.94
N GLU A 310 10.98 -50.43 7.86
CA GLU A 310 9.86 -50.57 6.92
C GLU A 310 8.76 -49.52 7.13
N VAL A 311 8.49 -49.14 8.39
CA VAL A 311 7.48 -48.13 8.72
C VAL A 311 8.00 -46.74 8.37
N VAL A 312 9.28 -46.47 8.68
CA VAL A 312 9.91 -45.18 8.38
C VAL A 312 10.09 -44.98 6.87
N ALA A 313 10.34 -46.05 6.11
CA ALA A 313 10.44 -45.99 4.65
C ALA A 313 9.14 -45.54 3.96
N LEU A 314 7.97 -45.77 4.59
CA LEU A 314 6.68 -45.26 4.13
C LEU A 314 6.43 -43.79 4.53
N GLY A 315 7.29 -43.23 5.37
CA GLY A 315 7.21 -41.85 5.83
C GLY A 315 7.68 -40.84 4.78
N GLU A 316 7.17 -39.62 4.90
CA GLU A 316 7.55 -38.47 4.07
C GLU A 316 9.06 -38.20 4.16
N ILE A 317 9.70 -37.96 3.01
CA ILE A 317 11.08 -37.49 2.94
C ILE A 317 11.10 -36.02 3.37
N LEU A 318 12.06 -35.65 4.23
CA LEU A 318 12.23 -34.30 4.77
C LEU A 318 12.17 -33.24 3.65
N PRO A 319 11.10 -32.44 3.56
CA PRO A 319 10.94 -31.48 2.48
C PRO A 319 11.68 -30.16 2.74
N SER A 320 12.03 -29.88 4.01
CA SER A 320 12.41 -28.54 4.48
C SER A 320 13.91 -28.28 4.61
N THR A 321 14.75 -29.04 3.91
CA THR A 321 16.24 -28.93 4.01
C THR A 321 16.77 -27.52 3.75
N GLY A 322 16.10 -26.74 2.89
CA GLY A 322 16.44 -25.36 2.54
C GLY A 322 15.43 -24.30 3.00
N TRP A 323 14.46 -24.64 3.85
CA TRP A 323 13.38 -23.70 4.22
C TRP A 323 13.85 -22.73 5.30
N GLU A 324 14.51 -21.67 4.85
CA GLU A 324 14.94 -20.56 5.69
C GLU A 324 13.81 -19.54 5.90
N MET A 325 13.91 -18.77 6.98
CA MET A 325 13.04 -17.60 7.18
C MET A 325 13.37 -16.50 6.15
N PRO A 326 12.41 -15.64 5.77
CA PRO A 326 12.72 -14.46 4.97
C PRO A 326 13.74 -13.56 5.69
N PRO A 327 14.63 -12.86 4.97
CA PRO A 327 15.46 -11.81 5.56
C PRO A 327 14.65 -10.83 6.41
N ALA A 328 15.19 -10.42 7.56
CA ALA A 328 14.46 -9.57 8.51
C ALA A 328 14.26 -8.13 8.00
N ASP A 329 15.00 -7.70 6.98
CA ASP A 329 14.88 -6.40 6.33
C ASP A 329 14.16 -6.46 4.98
N LEU A 330 13.52 -7.60 4.64
CA LEU A 330 12.77 -7.81 3.39
C LEU A 330 11.63 -6.80 3.26
N LYS A 331 11.52 -6.19 2.07
CA LYS A 331 10.47 -5.21 1.71
C LYS A 331 9.74 -5.62 0.43
N GLY A 332 8.60 -4.99 0.16
CA GLY A 332 7.89 -5.16 -1.11
C GLY A 332 7.20 -6.49 -1.29
N ILE A 333 6.67 -7.12 -0.23
CA ILE A 333 6.12 -8.47 -0.36
C ILE A 333 4.94 -8.49 -1.33
N LEU A 334 5.00 -9.39 -2.31
CA LEU A 334 3.92 -9.65 -3.25
C LEU A 334 3.77 -11.14 -3.51
N MET A 335 2.58 -11.57 -3.93
CA MET A 335 2.33 -12.94 -4.37
C MET A 335 2.21 -12.98 -5.89
N LEU A 336 3.01 -13.83 -6.53
CA LEU A 336 2.89 -14.15 -7.94
C LEU A 336 1.72 -15.11 -8.18
N SER A 337 1.25 -15.16 -9.44
CA SER A 337 0.09 -15.97 -9.85
C SER A 337 0.25 -17.48 -9.63
N ASN A 338 1.49 -17.97 -9.51
CA ASN A 338 1.84 -19.37 -9.23
C ASN A 338 1.98 -19.68 -7.72
N GLY A 339 1.61 -18.74 -6.84
CA GLY A 339 1.64 -18.91 -5.39
C GLY A 339 3.02 -18.72 -4.75
N ILE A 340 4.01 -18.22 -5.49
CA ILE A 340 5.34 -17.87 -4.99
C ILE A 340 5.29 -16.44 -4.41
N ALA A 341 5.79 -16.27 -3.20
CA ALA A 341 6.01 -14.94 -2.64
C ALA A 341 7.34 -14.39 -3.15
N ALA A 342 7.37 -13.09 -3.45
CA ALA A 342 8.58 -12.37 -3.79
C ALA A 342 8.74 -11.14 -2.90
N GLY A 343 9.98 -10.75 -2.64
CA GLY A 343 10.36 -9.55 -1.92
C GLY A 343 11.81 -9.19 -2.21
N PHE A 344 12.28 -8.05 -1.72
CA PHE A 344 13.66 -7.60 -1.98
C PHE A 344 14.35 -7.03 -0.75
N THR A 345 15.68 -7.09 -0.76
CA THR A 345 16.58 -6.43 0.22
C THR A 345 17.76 -5.82 -0.54
N GLY A 346 17.94 -4.51 -0.46
CA GLY A 346 19.00 -3.82 -1.21
C GLY A 346 18.89 -4.10 -2.72
N ASN A 347 19.87 -4.81 -3.27
CA ASN A 347 19.95 -5.21 -4.68
C ASN A 347 19.58 -6.69 -4.94
N GLU A 348 19.06 -7.41 -3.94
CA GLU A 348 18.68 -8.82 -4.08
C GLU A 348 17.16 -9.03 -4.07
N VAL A 349 16.66 -9.87 -4.98
CA VAL A 349 15.29 -10.40 -4.97
C VAL A 349 15.31 -11.78 -4.32
N HIS A 350 14.39 -12.01 -3.40
CA HIS A 350 14.17 -13.29 -2.73
C HIS A 350 12.85 -13.88 -3.20
N PHE A 351 12.79 -15.21 -3.29
CA PHE A 351 11.58 -15.96 -3.63
C PHE A 351 11.30 -17.04 -2.59
N SER A 352 10.02 -17.27 -2.31
CA SER A 352 9.59 -18.37 -1.46
C SER A 352 9.38 -19.66 -2.23
N GLU A 353 9.26 -20.76 -1.49
CA GLU A 353 8.66 -21.98 -2.02
C GLU A 353 7.20 -21.74 -2.47
N PRO A 354 6.72 -22.39 -3.54
CA PRO A 354 5.34 -22.27 -4.01
C PRO A 354 4.34 -22.64 -2.92
N PHE A 355 3.34 -21.78 -2.69
CA PHE A 355 2.30 -21.92 -1.66
C PHE A 355 2.83 -22.01 -0.22
N LYS A 356 4.12 -21.78 0.00
CA LYS A 356 4.79 -21.81 1.31
C LYS A 356 5.55 -20.50 1.54
N PRO A 357 4.83 -19.38 1.75
CA PRO A 357 5.42 -18.05 1.92
C PRO A 357 6.24 -17.89 3.22
N TYR A 358 6.32 -18.93 4.06
CA TYR A 358 7.19 -18.99 5.23
C TYR A 358 8.59 -19.56 4.94
N ALA A 359 8.82 -20.13 3.76
CA ALA A 359 10.07 -20.78 3.37
C ALA A 359 10.76 -20.03 2.22
N TRP A 360 11.94 -19.48 2.46
CA TRP A 360 12.69 -18.62 1.53
C TRP A 360 14.12 -19.15 1.28
N PRO A 361 14.27 -20.23 0.49
CA PRO A 361 15.57 -20.84 0.24
C PRO A 361 16.59 -19.86 -0.34
N THR A 362 17.81 -19.89 0.20
CA THR A 362 18.91 -19.03 -0.26
C THR A 362 19.29 -19.30 -1.71
N ALA A 363 19.04 -20.51 -2.21
CA ALA A 363 19.31 -20.91 -3.60
C ALA A 363 18.46 -20.15 -4.61
N TYR A 364 17.33 -19.55 -4.20
CA TYR A 364 16.43 -18.81 -5.11
C TYR A 364 16.76 -17.33 -5.22
N ARG A 365 17.71 -16.82 -4.42
CA ARG A 365 18.10 -15.41 -4.41
C ARG A 365 18.68 -15.00 -5.75
N GLN A 366 18.24 -13.85 -6.26
CA GLN A 366 18.74 -13.24 -7.48
C GLN A 366 19.33 -11.87 -7.17
N THR A 367 20.62 -11.71 -7.41
CA THR A 367 21.33 -10.44 -7.19
C THR A 367 21.32 -9.61 -8.46
N TYR A 368 21.07 -8.31 -8.31
CA TYR A 368 21.14 -7.33 -9.39
C TYR A 368 22.30 -6.33 -9.19
N ASP A 369 22.66 -5.60 -10.25
CA ASP A 369 23.77 -4.63 -10.20
C ASP A 369 23.41 -3.29 -9.56
N GLN A 370 22.14 -3.06 -9.24
CA GLN A 370 21.62 -1.81 -8.68
C GLN A 370 20.60 -2.05 -7.58
N ASP A 371 20.50 -1.10 -6.65
CA ASP A 371 19.54 -1.12 -5.56
C ASP A 371 18.10 -1.05 -6.08
N ILE A 372 17.26 -1.94 -5.53
CA ILE A 372 15.85 -2.07 -5.87
C ILE A 372 15.04 -1.09 -5.03
N VAL A 373 14.15 -0.36 -5.67
CA VAL A 373 13.24 0.61 -5.03
C VAL A 373 11.86 0.00 -4.81
N ALA A 374 11.37 -0.76 -5.79
CA ALA A 374 10.07 -1.40 -5.77
C ALA A 374 10.05 -2.63 -6.68
N ILE A 375 9.12 -3.53 -6.42
CA ILE A 375 8.81 -4.65 -7.31
C ILE A 375 7.31 -4.66 -7.60
N GLY A 376 6.95 -5.10 -8.79
CA GLY A 376 5.57 -5.34 -9.21
C GLY A 376 5.48 -6.61 -10.04
N PHE A 377 4.27 -6.98 -10.44
CA PHE A 377 4.07 -8.17 -11.27
C PHE A 377 3.02 -7.93 -12.35
N THR A 378 3.18 -8.64 -13.45
CA THR A 378 2.21 -8.71 -14.54
C THR A 378 2.11 -10.16 -15.01
N GLY A 379 1.00 -10.82 -14.68
CA GLY A 379 0.84 -12.26 -14.91
C GLY A 379 1.84 -13.09 -14.10
N THR A 380 2.82 -13.69 -14.79
CA THR A 380 3.92 -14.47 -14.20
C THR A 380 5.27 -13.75 -14.26
N THR A 381 5.32 -12.55 -14.84
CA THR A 381 6.54 -11.74 -14.93
C THR A 381 6.63 -10.81 -13.73
N LEU A 382 7.72 -10.94 -12.98
CA LEU A 382 8.09 -9.95 -11.97
C LEU A 382 8.84 -8.81 -12.65
N VAL A 383 8.48 -7.58 -12.30
CA VAL A 383 9.16 -6.36 -12.76
C VAL A 383 9.87 -5.75 -11.56
N GLY A 384 11.19 -5.65 -11.62
CA GLY A 384 12.00 -4.95 -10.63
C GLY A 384 12.32 -3.53 -11.08
N MET A 385 11.97 -2.55 -10.25
CA MET A 385 12.30 -1.14 -10.50
C MET A 385 13.43 -0.70 -9.57
N THR A 386 14.47 -0.11 -10.15
CA THR A 386 15.74 0.18 -9.45
C THR A 386 16.05 1.67 -9.49
N GLN A 387 17.18 2.06 -8.88
CA GLN A 387 17.74 3.40 -9.00
C GLN A 387 18.39 3.71 -10.36
N GLY A 388 18.33 2.82 -11.34
CA GLY A 388 18.83 3.05 -12.69
C GLY A 388 18.06 2.27 -13.76
N ASN A 389 18.50 1.07 -14.09
CA ASN A 389 17.91 0.20 -15.11
C ASN A 389 16.91 -0.77 -14.47
N PRO A 390 15.64 -0.75 -14.90
CA PRO A 390 14.68 -1.79 -14.52
C PRO A 390 15.08 -3.15 -15.07
N PHE A 391 14.52 -4.20 -14.48
CA PHE A 391 14.66 -5.57 -14.98
C PHE A 391 13.33 -6.32 -14.90
N THR A 392 13.23 -7.39 -15.67
CA THR A 392 12.13 -8.35 -15.59
C THR A 392 12.68 -9.72 -15.19
N ILE A 393 11.93 -10.47 -14.41
CA ILE A 393 12.21 -11.88 -14.12
C ILE A 393 11.01 -12.68 -14.58
N THR A 394 11.26 -13.67 -15.43
CA THR A 394 10.25 -14.64 -15.87
C THR A 394 10.63 -16.04 -15.41
N GLY A 395 9.63 -16.81 -15.02
CA GLY A 395 9.82 -18.21 -14.63
C GLY A 395 8.56 -18.79 -14.02
N VAL A 396 8.48 -20.11 -14.04
CA VAL A 396 7.36 -20.85 -13.44
C VAL A 396 7.75 -21.50 -12.12
N GLU A 397 9.03 -21.81 -11.94
CA GLU A 397 9.62 -22.41 -10.73
C GLU A 397 10.68 -21.48 -10.14
N PRO A 398 10.79 -21.36 -8.80
CA PRO A 398 11.76 -20.44 -8.18
C PRO A 398 13.21 -20.70 -8.61
N VAL A 399 13.60 -21.97 -8.77
CA VAL A 399 14.98 -22.35 -9.12
C VAL A 399 15.38 -21.93 -10.54
N THR A 400 14.41 -21.80 -11.46
CA THR A 400 14.67 -21.43 -12.86
C THR A 400 14.52 -19.93 -13.11
N MET A 401 13.90 -19.19 -12.18
CA MET A 401 13.68 -17.74 -12.32
C MET A 401 14.97 -16.93 -12.48
N GLY A 402 16.10 -17.39 -11.92
CA GLY A 402 17.39 -16.71 -12.13
C GLY A 402 17.87 -16.69 -13.59
N GLY A 403 17.53 -17.72 -14.38
CA GLY A 403 17.85 -17.77 -15.80
C GLY A 403 16.95 -16.88 -16.68
N GLY A 404 15.82 -16.41 -16.14
CA GLY A 404 14.85 -15.56 -16.83
C GLY A 404 14.95 -14.08 -16.47
N MET A 405 16.05 -13.66 -15.84
CA MET A 405 16.30 -12.26 -15.50
C MET A 405 16.82 -11.48 -16.72
N GLU A 406 16.13 -10.43 -17.11
CA GLU A 406 16.47 -9.57 -18.24
C GLU A 406 16.57 -8.11 -17.81
N LYS A 407 17.72 -7.48 -18.10
CA LYS A 407 17.96 -6.06 -17.84
C LYS A 407 17.46 -5.22 -19.02
N LEU A 408 16.63 -4.22 -18.74
CA LEU A 408 16.23 -3.27 -19.77
C LEU A 408 17.42 -2.36 -20.13
N GLY A 409 17.72 -2.26 -21.44
CA GLY A 409 18.81 -1.44 -21.98
C GLY A 409 18.65 0.08 -21.87
N VAL A 410 17.62 0.55 -21.16
CA VAL A 410 17.29 1.96 -20.93
C VAL A 410 17.25 2.26 -19.44
N ALA A 411 17.85 3.39 -19.05
CA ALA A 411 17.89 3.84 -17.66
C ALA A 411 16.64 4.66 -17.32
N TRP A 412 15.69 4.00 -16.66
CA TRP A 412 14.45 4.57 -16.17
C TRP A 412 14.35 4.33 -14.66
N PRO A 413 15.01 5.16 -13.85
CA PRO A 413 15.04 4.96 -12.40
C PRO A 413 13.67 5.23 -11.78
N CYS A 414 13.29 4.43 -10.79
CA CYS A 414 12.04 4.62 -10.05
C CYS A 414 12.17 5.75 -9.03
N MET A 415 11.32 6.76 -9.15
CA MET A 415 11.36 7.95 -8.31
C MET A 415 10.58 7.80 -6.99
N ALA A 416 9.55 6.95 -6.97
CA ALA A 416 8.70 6.73 -5.80
C ALA A 416 8.13 5.31 -5.79
N LYS A 417 8.43 4.54 -4.74
CA LYS A 417 7.82 3.21 -4.50
C LYS A 417 6.29 3.30 -4.46
N ARG A 418 5.76 4.28 -3.73
CA ARG A 418 4.31 4.48 -3.58
C ARG A 418 3.61 4.97 -4.85
N GLY A 419 4.36 5.39 -5.87
CA GLY A 419 3.81 5.76 -7.17
C GLY A 419 3.65 4.57 -8.14
N VAL A 420 4.04 3.37 -7.73
CA VAL A 420 3.94 2.14 -8.54
C VAL A 420 2.50 1.63 -8.56
N ALA A 421 1.99 1.28 -9.74
CA ALA A 421 0.66 0.69 -9.92
C ALA A 421 0.69 -0.49 -10.92
N ASN A 422 -0.01 -1.58 -10.58
CA ASN A 422 -0.10 -2.78 -11.42
C ASN A 422 -1.33 -2.69 -12.35
N PHE A 423 -1.11 -2.47 -13.64
CA PHE A 423 -2.16 -2.53 -14.66
C PHE A 423 -2.30 -3.94 -15.23
N ALA A 424 -3.42 -4.22 -15.89
CA ALA A 424 -3.65 -5.49 -16.57
C ALA A 424 -2.62 -5.80 -17.68
N PHE A 425 -1.97 -4.78 -18.23
CA PHE A 425 -1.03 -4.88 -19.35
C PHE A 425 0.43 -4.60 -18.96
N GLY A 426 0.73 -4.33 -17.69
CA GLY A 426 2.08 -4.05 -17.21
C GLY A 426 2.12 -3.27 -15.91
N VAL A 427 3.30 -3.05 -15.37
CA VAL A 427 3.50 -2.27 -14.15
C VAL A 427 3.96 -0.86 -14.49
N GLY A 428 3.23 0.14 -14.01
CA GLY A 428 3.55 1.55 -14.21
C GLY A 428 4.18 2.19 -12.99
N TYR A 429 5.15 3.08 -13.20
CA TYR A 429 5.81 3.84 -12.13
C TYR A 429 6.35 5.17 -12.63
N PRO A 430 6.57 6.16 -11.73
CA PRO A 430 7.15 7.43 -12.09
C PRO A 430 8.67 7.34 -12.29
N ALA A 431 9.13 7.74 -13.47
CA ALA A 431 10.54 7.96 -13.79
C ALA A 431 10.80 9.46 -14.09
N PRO A 432 12.07 9.92 -14.16
CA PRO A 432 12.39 11.31 -14.48
C PRO A 432 11.84 11.80 -15.82
N GLN A 433 11.69 10.91 -16.80
CA GLN A 433 11.22 11.24 -18.15
C GLN A 433 9.69 11.27 -18.26
N GLY A 434 8.97 10.70 -17.29
CA GLY A 434 7.52 10.50 -17.36
C GLY A 434 7.10 9.25 -16.59
N MET A 435 5.82 8.87 -16.70
CA MET A 435 5.36 7.57 -16.24
C MET A 435 5.80 6.50 -17.23
N VAL A 436 6.58 5.53 -16.76
CA VAL A 436 7.01 4.37 -17.53
C VAL A 436 6.08 3.22 -17.21
N ILE A 437 5.70 2.44 -18.22
CA ILE A 437 5.02 1.16 -18.03
C ILE A 437 5.89 0.06 -18.62
N ILE A 438 6.14 -0.99 -17.82
CA ILE A 438 6.85 -2.19 -18.23
C ILE A 438 5.86 -3.35 -18.29
N GLY A 439 5.66 -3.89 -19.48
CA GLY A 439 4.85 -5.07 -19.73
C GLY A 439 5.38 -5.81 -20.96
N ALA A 440 4.49 -6.27 -21.84
CA ALA A 440 4.91 -6.84 -23.13
C ALA A 440 5.69 -5.83 -24.00
N THR A 441 5.35 -4.55 -23.86
CA THR A 441 6.13 -3.43 -24.36
C THR A 441 6.49 -2.51 -23.20
N SER A 442 7.67 -1.89 -23.28
CA SER A 442 8.15 -0.94 -22.27
C SER A 442 8.29 0.45 -22.90
N ASP A 443 7.53 1.42 -22.42
CA ASP A 443 7.52 2.78 -22.98
C ASP A 443 7.11 3.83 -21.93
N VAL A 444 7.48 5.08 -22.19
CA VAL A 444 7.02 6.25 -21.42
C VAL A 444 5.64 6.66 -21.93
N VAL A 445 4.61 6.40 -21.14
CA VAL A 445 3.21 6.58 -21.58
C VAL A 445 2.70 8.01 -21.48
N THR A 446 3.37 8.87 -20.71
CA THR A 446 2.99 10.29 -20.55
C THR A 446 3.70 11.21 -21.53
N LYS A 447 4.50 10.69 -22.47
CA LYS A 447 5.32 11.48 -23.40
C LYS A 447 4.50 12.45 -24.25
N ASP A 448 3.27 12.09 -24.60
CA ASP A 448 2.39 12.93 -25.43
C ASP A 448 1.62 13.97 -24.60
N LEU A 449 1.49 13.75 -23.28
CA LEU A 449 0.80 14.63 -22.35
C LEU A 449 1.73 15.69 -21.74
N PHE A 450 2.96 15.30 -21.40
CA PHE A 450 3.89 16.14 -20.65
C PHE A 450 5.23 16.27 -21.37
N THR A 451 5.83 17.45 -21.27
CA THR A 451 7.28 17.60 -21.38
C THR A 451 7.96 17.13 -20.09
N GLN A 452 9.26 16.82 -20.17
CA GLN A 452 10.04 16.42 -18.98
C GLN A 452 10.01 17.48 -17.87
N LYS A 453 10.03 18.76 -18.24
CA LYS A 453 9.98 19.87 -17.29
C LYS A 453 8.63 19.91 -16.56
N GLU A 454 7.52 19.87 -17.28
CA GLU A 454 6.17 19.87 -16.68
C GLU A 454 5.95 18.64 -15.80
N TRP A 455 6.49 17.48 -16.19
CA TRP A 455 6.45 16.28 -15.35
C TRP A 455 7.21 16.47 -14.03
N SER A 456 8.39 17.10 -14.07
CA SER A 456 9.17 17.38 -12.87
C SER A 456 8.49 18.38 -11.92
N GLU A 457 7.68 19.29 -12.45
CA GLU A 457 6.90 20.26 -11.67
C GLU A 457 5.80 19.59 -10.82
N LEU A 458 5.34 18.38 -11.19
CA LEU A 458 4.43 17.58 -10.35
C LEU A 458 5.11 16.92 -9.15
N ASN A 459 6.44 17.03 -9.03
CA ASN A 459 7.26 16.37 -8.02
C ASN A 459 7.02 14.84 -7.92
N PRO A 460 7.44 14.05 -8.92
CA PRO A 460 7.14 12.62 -9.01
C PRO A 460 7.64 11.76 -7.83
N ARG A 461 8.56 12.28 -6.99
CA ARG A 461 9.03 11.61 -5.78
C ARG A 461 7.96 11.51 -4.69
N THR A 462 6.93 12.35 -4.76
CA THR A 462 5.83 12.41 -3.78
C THR A 462 4.62 11.58 -4.19
N PHE A 463 4.69 10.89 -5.34
CA PHE A 463 3.55 10.20 -5.91
C PHE A 463 3.09 9.03 -5.03
N VAL A 464 1.76 8.95 -4.89
CA VAL A 464 1.05 7.88 -4.20
C VAL A 464 -0.07 7.43 -5.12
N ALA A 465 0.03 6.22 -5.68
CA ALA A 465 -0.80 5.83 -6.80
C ALA A 465 -1.39 4.43 -6.68
N ALA A 466 -2.53 4.25 -7.33
CA ALA A 466 -3.17 2.96 -7.54
C ALA A 466 -3.84 2.96 -8.92
N SER A 467 -3.99 1.77 -9.48
CA SER A 467 -4.75 1.57 -10.71
C SER A 467 -6.14 1.01 -10.41
N ALA A 468 -7.17 1.62 -10.97
CA ALA A 468 -8.54 1.11 -10.95
C ALA A 468 -9.19 1.37 -12.31
N ASP A 469 -9.93 0.39 -12.84
CA ASP A 469 -10.59 0.46 -14.15
C ASP A 469 -9.68 0.93 -15.31
N ASN A 470 -8.44 0.43 -15.35
CA ASN A 470 -7.38 0.84 -16.30
C ASN A 470 -6.96 2.32 -16.24
N ARG A 471 -7.38 3.05 -15.22
CA ARG A 471 -6.98 4.43 -14.95
C ARG A 471 -5.92 4.46 -13.87
N TYR A 472 -4.97 5.38 -14.02
CA TYR A 472 -3.97 5.68 -13.02
C TYR A 472 -4.46 6.83 -12.16
N TYR A 473 -4.78 6.55 -10.89
CA TYR A 473 -5.09 7.56 -9.90
C TYR A 473 -3.83 7.83 -9.08
N CYS A 474 -3.43 9.10 -8.99
CA CYS A 474 -2.19 9.47 -8.33
C CYS A 474 -2.35 10.74 -7.50
N GLY A 475 -2.07 10.63 -6.20
CA GLY A 475 -1.86 11.75 -5.30
C GLY A 475 -0.43 12.26 -5.40
N TYR A 476 -0.25 13.59 -5.34
CA TYR A 476 1.05 14.25 -5.39
C TYR A 476 1.07 15.47 -4.48
N LYS A 477 2.26 15.94 -4.12
CA LYS A 477 2.46 17.12 -3.26
C LYS A 477 3.36 18.15 -3.94
N VAL A 478 2.85 19.38 -4.06
CA VAL A 478 3.57 20.54 -4.61
C VAL A 478 3.31 21.73 -3.69
N ASP A 479 4.35 22.45 -3.29
CA ASP A 479 4.26 23.66 -2.45
C ASP A 479 3.32 23.48 -1.24
N GLU A 480 3.51 22.37 -0.51
CA GLU A 480 2.72 21.94 0.66
C GLU A 480 1.23 21.58 0.38
N SER A 481 0.75 21.79 -0.84
CA SER A 481 -0.59 21.38 -1.27
C SER A 481 -0.58 19.94 -1.77
N SER A 482 -1.50 19.11 -1.25
CA SER A 482 -1.74 17.76 -1.78
C SER A 482 -2.92 17.78 -2.72
N LEU A 483 -2.74 17.19 -3.91
CA LEU A 483 -3.75 17.10 -4.95
C LEU A 483 -3.74 15.68 -5.53
N MET A 484 -4.78 15.33 -6.27
CA MET A 484 -4.85 14.09 -7.04
C MET A 484 -4.95 14.40 -8.54
N PHE A 485 -4.53 13.48 -9.39
CA PHE A 485 -4.84 13.50 -10.81
C PHE A 485 -5.20 12.10 -11.29
N VAL A 486 -5.87 12.06 -12.45
CA VAL A 486 -6.22 10.82 -13.15
C VAL A 486 -5.65 10.87 -14.55
N ILE A 487 -5.08 9.73 -14.99
CA ILE A 487 -4.71 9.49 -16.37
C ILE A 487 -5.39 8.21 -16.82
N ASP A 488 -6.16 8.30 -17.91
CA ASP A 488 -6.70 7.16 -18.62
C ASP A 488 -5.78 6.83 -19.81
N LYS A 489 -5.19 5.64 -19.83
CA LYS A 489 -4.29 5.25 -20.93
C LYS A 489 -5.05 5.01 -22.24
N THR A 490 -6.35 4.71 -22.17
CA THR A 490 -7.14 4.43 -23.38
C THR A 490 -7.47 5.70 -24.18
N GLU A 491 -7.26 6.88 -23.58
CA GLU A 491 -7.58 8.18 -24.16
C GLU A 491 -6.33 9.06 -24.34
N ASN A 492 -6.20 9.72 -25.50
CA ASN A 492 -5.02 10.53 -25.85
C ASN A 492 -4.91 11.87 -25.08
N ALA A 493 -5.97 12.34 -24.43
CA ALA A 493 -6.03 13.62 -23.71
C ALA A 493 -6.81 13.47 -22.40
N SER A 494 -6.28 12.64 -21.50
CA SER A 494 -7.00 12.16 -20.32
C SER A 494 -6.54 12.75 -18.99
N PHE A 495 -5.62 13.73 -18.99
CA PHE A 495 -5.14 14.30 -17.73
C PHE A 495 -6.21 15.18 -17.09
N ILE A 496 -6.69 14.78 -15.92
CA ILE A 496 -7.69 15.50 -15.13
C ILE A 496 -7.12 15.73 -13.74
N LYS A 497 -7.18 16.97 -13.25
CA LYS A 497 -6.81 17.31 -11.88
C LYS A 497 -8.00 17.07 -10.95
N ILE A 498 -7.72 16.71 -9.71
CA ILE A 498 -8.70 16.52 -8.67
C ILE A 498 -8.23 17.28 -7.44
N ASN A 499 -9.09 18.18 -6.96
CA ASN A 499 -8.82 19.02 -5.81
C ASN A 499 -9.15 18.27 -4.52
N GLN A 500 -8.45 17.16 -4.29
CA GLN A 500 -8.55 16.36 -3.08
C GLN A 500 -7.15 16.09 -2.56
N GLY A 501 -6.87 16.54 -1.33
CA GLY A 501 -5.64 16.17 -0.62
C GLY A 501 -5.76 14.76 -0.09
N ILE A 502 -4.83 13.88 -0.47
CA ILE A 502 -4.83 12.49 -0.04
C ILE A 502 -3.47 12.08 0.53
N SER A 503 -3.51 11.24 1.56
CA SER A 503 -2.31 10.68 2.20
C SER A 503 -1.99 9.27 1.70
N CYS A 504 -3.02 8.51 1.34
CA CYS A 504 -2.94 7.14 0.83
C CYS A 504 -4.06 6.89 -0.19
N ILE A 505 -3.80 6.01 -1.16
CA ILE A 505 -4.77 5.51 -2.14
C ILE A 505 -4.63 3.99 -2.23
N TRP A 506 -5.75 3.29 -2.31
CA TRP A 506 -5.76 1.84 -2.40
C TRP A 506 -6.95 1.36 -3.21
N ALA A 507 -6.70 0.53 -4.22
CA ALA A 507 -7.75 -0.13 -5.00
C ALA A 507 -7.96 -1.53 -4.44
N ASP A 508 -9.19 -1.85 -4.02
CA ASP A 508 -9.53 -3.18 -3.50
C ASP A 508 -9.79 -4.16 -4.65
N PRO A 509 -8.96 -5.20 -4.82
CA PRO A 509 -9.19 -6.19 -5.88
C PRO A 509 -10.47 -7.00 -5.67
N ALA A 510 -10.99 -7.10 -4.44
CA ALA A 510 -12.17 -7.92 -4.14
C ALA A 510 -13.49 -7.23 -4.53
N THR A 511 -13.55 -5.91 -4.36
CA THR A 511 -14.77 -5.12 -4.63
C THR A 511 -14.68 -4.27 -5.90
N GLY A 512 -13.47 -4.07 -6.44
CA GLY A 512 -13.20 -3.14 -7.54
C GLY A 512 -13.31 -1.67 -7.15
N ARG A 513 -13.50 -1.37 -5.86
CA ARG A 513 -13.66 -0.01 -5.36
C ARG A 513 -12.31 0.63 -5.02
N LEU A 514 -12.26 1.94 -5.17
CA LEU A 514 -11.08 2.73 -4.82
C LEU A 514 -11.32 3.43 -3.48
N TYR A 515 -10.31 3.41 -2.62
CA TYR A 515 -10.35 4.04 -1.31
C TYR A 515 -9.21 5.05 -1.19
N VAL A 516 -9.49 6.15 -0.50
CA VAL A 516 -8.53 7.23 -0.24
C VAL A 516 -8.50 7.55 1.24
N ALA A 517 -7.32 7.92 1.76
CA ALA A 517 -7.19 8.41 3.13
C ALA A 517 -7.03 9.92 3.16
N VAL A 518 -7.87 10.58 3.97
CA VAL A 518 -7.88 12.03 4.21
C VAL A 518 -8.06 12.23 5.71
N ASP A 519 -7.25 13.09 6.33
CA ASP A 519 -7.33 13.45 7.75
C ASP A 519 -7.49 12.24 8.68
N LYS A 520 -6.65 11.21 8.46
CA LYS A 520 -6.62 9.94 9.23
C LYS A 520 -7.90 9.10 9.15
N LYS A 521 -8.78 9.37 8.17
CA LYS A 521 -9.99 8.61 7.90
C LYS A 521 -9.93 8.00 6.50
N ILE A 522 -10.62 6.88 6.32
CA ILE A 522 -10.72 6.15 5.06
C ILE A 522 -12.07 6.47 4.42
N TYR A 523 -12.03 6.86 3.15
CA TYR A 523 -13.20 7.16 2.34
C TYR A 523 -13.23 6.27 1.10
N GLU A 524 -14.41 5.86 0.69
CA GLU A 524 -14.68 5.28 -0.63
C GLU A 524 -14.72 6.41 -1.66
N TRP A 525 -13.82 6.36 -2.65
CA TRP A 525 -13.74 7.35 -3.72
C TRP A 525 -15.00 7.28 -4.59
N GLU A 526 -15.63 8.44 -4.83
CA GLU A 526 -16.91 8.55 -5.56
C GLU A 526 -18.07 7.71 -4.98
N GLY A 527 -17.97 7.31 -3.70
CA GLY A 527 -18.95 6.45 -3.04
C GLY A 527 -20.21 7.15 -2.56
N ASP A 528 -20.23 8.48 -2.50
CA ASP A 528 -21.40 9.25 -2.07
C ASP A 528 -22.17 9.81 -3.27
N SER A 529 -23.24 9.13 -3.67
CA SER A 529 -24.12 9.59 -4.75
C SER A 529 -24.91 10.85 -4.40
N GLY A 530 -24.96 11.25 -3.13
CA GLY A 530 -25.69 12.44 -2.69
C GLY A 530 -24.87 13.73 -2.77
N SER A 531 -23.55 13.64 -2.92
CA SER A 531 -22.66 14.79 -3.05
C SER A 531 -21.91 14.78 -4.38
N LYS A 532 -21.80 15.95 -5.00
CA LYS A 532 -21.09 16.16 -6.27
C LYS A 532 -19.97 17.18 -6.05
N LEU A 533 -18.76 16.85 -6.52
CA LEU A 533 -17.65 17.78 -6.54
C LEU A 533 -17.91 18.85 -7.61
N ALA A 534 -17.70 20.12 -7.23
CA ALA A 534 -17.73 21.21 -8.20
C ALA A 534 -16.53 21.08 -9.15
N TYR A 535 -16.82 20.99 -10.45
CA TYR A 535 -15.82 20.96 -11.51
C TYR A 535 -15.50 22.36 -12.01
N GLU A 536 -14.33 22.46 -12.66
CA GLU A 536 -13.95 23.59 -13.50
C GLU A 536 -13.37 23.07 -14.81
N TRP A 537 -13.89 23.56 -15.93
CA TRP A 537 -13.40 23.26 -17.26
C TRP A 537 -13.17 24.55 -18.06
N LYS A 538 -11.96 24.73 -18.60
CA LYS A 538 -11.59 25.88 -19.44
C LYS A 538 -11.22 25.41 -20.84
N SER A 539 -11.84 26.00 -21.87
CA SER A 539 -11.60 25.67 -23.28
C SER A 539 -10.22 26.11 -23.76
N LYS A 540 -9.81 25.66 -24.96
CA LYS A 540 -8.71 26.26 -25.73
C LYS A 540 -8.91 27.77 -25.98
N LYS A 541 -7.86 28.41 -26.47
CA LYS A 541 -7.93 29.73 -27.11
C LYS A 541 -8.49 29.59 -28.52
N PHE A 542 -9.73 30.01 -28.74
CA PHE A 542 -10.32 30.05 -30.07
C PHE A 542 -9.89 31.34 -30.76
N ILE A 543 -9.03 31.21 -31.77
CA ILE A 543 -8.53 32.34 -32.55
C ILE A 543 -9.35 32.44 -33.85
N SER A 544 -10.08 33.53 -34.03
CA SER A 544 -10.79 33.82 -35.27
C SER A 544 -9.89 34.54 -36.28
N THR A 545 -10.16 34.37 -37.58
CA THR A 545 -9.38 35.03 -38.66
C THR A 545 -9.58 36.55 -38.69
N SER A 546 -10.64 37.04 -38.07
CA SER A 546 -10.91 38.47 -37.91
C SER A 546 -11.53 38.70 -36.52
N PRO A 547 -11.35 39.89 -35.91
CA PRO A 547 -11.97 40.20 -34.62
C PRO A 547 -13.50 40.16 -34.70
N LEU A 548 -14.13 39.27 -33.94
CA LEU A 548 -15.57 39.04 -33.91
C LEU A 548 -16.17 39.45 -32.56
N ASN A 549 -17.47 39.75 -32.56
CA ASN A 549 -18.26 39.89 -31.34
C ASN A 549 -19.27 38.75 -31.29
N TYR A 550 -19.13 37.85 -30.31
CA TYR A 550 -20.13 36.83 -30.04
C TYR A 550 -21.24 37.42 -29.16
N GLY A 551 -22.37 37.80 -29.76
CA GLY A 551 -23.49 38.44 -29.05
C GLY A 551 -24.47 37.46 -28.39
N ALA A 552 -24.36 36.16 -28.61
CA ALA A 552 -25.28 35.15 -28.07
C ALA A 552 -24.58 33.84 -27.71
N ALA A 553 -25.05 33.20 -26.63
CA ALA A 553 -24.59 31.88 -26.20
C ALA A 553 -25.76 30.99 -25.72
N LYS A 554 -25.55 29.68 -25.82
CA LYS A 554 -26.42 28.64 -25.24
C LYS A 554 -25.55 27.55 -24.63
N VAL A 555 -25.92 27.12 -23.44
CA VAL A 555 -25.31 25.98 -22.75
C VAL A 555 -26.36 24.88 -22.64
N ASP A 556 -26.05 23.71 -23.20
CA ASP A 556 -26.88 22.52 -23.09
C ASP A 556 -26.48 21.78 -21.80
N ALA A 557 -27.22 22.03 -20.71
CA ALA A 557 -26.96 21.49 -19.38
C ALA A 557 -28.19 20.83 -18.75
N ASP A 558 -27.99 19.89 -17.85
CA ASP A 558 -29.04 19.07 -17.25
C ASP A 558 -29.19 19.27 -15.75
N PHE A 559 -30.20 20.06 -15.34
CA PHE A 559 -30.43 20.52 -13.95
C PHE A 559 -31.39 19.62 -13.16
N GLU A 560 -31.31 18.30 -13.40
CA GLU A 560 -32.11 17.33 -12.68
C GLU A 560 -31.28 16.75 -11.52
N MET A 561 -31.74 17.00 -10.29
CA MET A 561 -31.20 16.36 -9.09
C MET A 561 -31.86 15.00 -8.88
N SER A 562 -31.07 14.00 -8.51
CA SER A 562 -31.61 12.70 -8.12
C SER A 562 -32.31 12.76 -6.76
N GLU A 563 -33.19 11.80 -6.45
CA GLU A 563 -33.84 11.71 -5.13
C GLU A 563 -32.83 11.61 -3.98
N ALA A 564 -31.71 10.91 -4.21
CA ALA A 564 -30.64 10.78 -3.23
C ALA A 564 -29.92 12.12 -2.97
N GLU A 565 -29.69 12.91 -4.02
CA GLU A 565 -29.08 14.24 -3.92
C GLU A 565 -29.99 15.23 -3.19
N LEU A 566 -31.29 15.21 -3.49
CA LEU A 566 -32.29 16.03 -2.79
C LEU A 566 -32.37 15.65 -1.31
N ALA A 567 -32.40 14.36 -0.99
CA ALA A 567 -32.42 13.88 0.39
C ALA A 567 -31.15 14.27 1.16
N ALA A 568 -29.96 14.17 0.53
CA ALA A 568 -28.70 14.57 1.14
C ALA A 568 -28.62 16.08 1.36
N ALA A 569 -29.01 16.89 0.38
CA ALA A 569 -29.06 18.35 0.50
C ALA A 569 -30.04 18.79 1.60
N GLN A 570 -31.22 18.17 1.68
CA GLN A 570 -32.20 18.45 2.72
C GLN A 570 -31.68 18.05 4.11
N ALA A 571 -31.04 16.88 4.24
CA ALA A 571 -30.46 16.44 5.51
C ALA A 571 -29.34 17.38 5.99
N ALA A 572 -28.49 17.87 5.08
CA ALA A 572 -27.45 18.84 5.41
C ALA A 572 -28.04 20.19 5.86
N HIS A 573 -29.07 20.67 5.14
CA HIS A 573 -29.81 21.89 5.49
C HIS A 573 -30.45 21.76 6.89
N ASP A 574 -31.15 20.65 7.16
CA ASP A 574 -31.83 20.42 8.44
C ASP A 574 -30.84 20.24 9.60
N SER A 575 -29.69 19.61 9.35
CA SER A 575 -28.60 19.47 10.33
C SER A 575 -27.96 20.82 10.69
N ALA A 576 -27.73 21.69 9.71
CA ALA A 576 -27.22 23.05 9.95
C ALA A 576 -28.20 23.86 10.79
N ILE A 577 -29.51 23.80 10.47
CA ILE A 577 -30.56 24.42 11.27
C ILE A 577 -30.57 23.85 12.70
N ALA A 578 -30.51 22.53 12.87
CA ALA A 578 -30.51 21.90 14.19
C ALA A 578 -29.30 22.33 15.02
N THR A 579 -28.11 22.39 14.41
CA THR A 579 -26.88 22.86 15.05
C THR A 579 -27.00 24.32 15.47
N ASN A 580 -27.44 25.21 14.58
CA ASN A 580 -27.64 26.62 14.89
C ASN A 580 -28.68 26.83 15.98
N ARG A 581 -29.78 26.06 15.98
CA ARG A 581 -30.76 26.09 17.08
C ARG A 581 -30.13 25.68 18.41
N GLY A 582 -29.21 24.71 18.40
CA GLY A 582 -28.43 24.34 19.58
C GLY A 582 -27.55 25.48 20.08
N VAL A 583 -26.80 26.13 19.18
CA VAL A 583 -25.94 27.28 19.48
C VAL A 583 -26.75 28.44 20.08
N ILE A 584 -27.88 28.77 19.47
CA ILE A 584 -28.81 29.80 19.94
C ILE A 584 -29.37 29.44 21.33
N ALA A 585 -29.84 28.20 21.51
CA ALA A 585 -30.45 27.77 22.77
C ALA A 585 -29.49 27.77 23.97
N HIS A 586 -28.18 27.59 23.70
CA HIS A 586 -27.14 27.66 24.72
C HIS A 586 -26.50 29.05 24.86
N HIS A 587 -26.95 30.05 24.07
CA HIS A 587 -26.37 31.39 24.04
C HIS A 587 -24.87 31.42 23.68
N ASN A 588 -24.41 30.47 22.87
CA ASN A 588 -23.00 30.35 22.44
C ASN A 588 -22.82 30.88 21.01
N MET A 589 -23.55 31.93 20.63
CA MET A 589 -23.48 32.47 19.26
C MET A 589 -22.16 33.21 19.02
N ASP A 590 -21.47 33.62 20.09
CA ASP A 590 -20.20 34.37 20.03
C ASP A 590 -20.32 35.64 19.15
N ASP A 591 -21.50 36.27 19.16
CA ASP A 591 -21.88 37.45 18.37
C ASP A 591 -21.81 38.77 19.17
N GLY A 592 -21.43 38.69 20.46
CA GLY A 592 -21.32 39.82 21.37
C GLY A 592 -19.95 40.51 21.37
N LEU A 593 -19.95 41.84 21.56
CA LEU A 593 -18.72 42.65 21.70
C LEU A 593 -17.86 42.29 22.94
N ALA A 594 -18.40 41.50 23.87
CA ALA A 594 -17.74 41.10 25.11
C ALA A 594 -17.59 39.58 25.26
N ASP A 595 -17.83 38.83 24.18
CA ASP A 595 -17.70 37.36 24.20
C ASP A 595 -16.23 36.93 24.25
N PRO A 596 -15.93 35.77 24.87
CA PRO A 596 -14.56 35.30 25.08
C PRO A 596 -13.78 35.04 23.77
N ASP A 597 -14.48 34.85 22.66
CA ASP A 597 -13.92 34.56 21.33
C ASP A 597 -13.79 35.81 20.42
N LEU A 598 -13.73 37.02 21.00
CA LEU A 598 -13.52 38.28 20.27
C LEU A 598 -12.23 38.22 19.41
N GLY A 599 -12.38 38.32 18.08
CA GLY A 599 -11.28 38.27 17.11
C GLY A 599 -11.03 36.90 16.46
N LYS A 600 -11.80 35.87 16.81
CA LYS A 600 -11.79 34.55 16.15
C LYS A 600 -12.64 34.53 14.88
N TYR A 601 -13.68 35.36 14.82
CA TYR A 601 -14.61 35.49 13.70
C TYR A 601 -14.46 36.84 13.00
N GLU A 602 -14.89 36.91 11.72
CA GLU A 602 -14.89 38.15 10.96
C GLU A 602 -15.82 39.21 11.59
N LEU A 603 -15.62 40.49 11.27
CA LEU A 603 -16.41 41.57 11.85
C LEU A 603 -17.87 41.47 11.37
N GLY A 604 -18.79 41.10 12.27
CA GLY A 604 -20.18 40.77 11.95
C GLY A 604 -20.45 39.29 11.67
N GLY A 605 -19.48 38.41 11.88
CA GLY A 605 -19.63 36.95 11.89
C GLY A 605 -19.94 36.41 13.29
N ASP A 606 -20.27 35.12 13.35
CA ASP A 606 -20.69 34.41 14.57
C ASP A 606 -20.27 32.92 14.51
N ALA A 607 -20.61 32.15 15.55
CA ALA A 607 -20.36 30.71 15.64
C ALA A 607 -21.43 29.84 14.94
N MET A 608 -22.41 30.43 14.26
CA MET A 608 -23.44 29.68 13.55
C MET A 608 -22.91 29.14 12.22
N ASN A 609 -23.37 27.95 11.85
CA ASN A 609 -23.07 27.37 10.56
C ASN A 609 -23.89 28.05 9.46
N GLU A 610 -23.30 28.27 8.29
CA GLU A 610 -24.05 28.68 7.11
C GLU A 610 -25.10 27.60 6.75
N ILE A 611 -26.33 28.02 6.46
CA ILE A 611 -27.40 27.09 6.08
C ILE A 611 -27.26 26.82 4.57
N PRO A 612 -26.83 25.61 4.15
CA PRO A 612 -26.65 25.32 2.74
C PRO A 612 -28.01 25.26 2.03
N PRO A 613 -28.12 25.69 0.76
CA PRO A 613 -29.39 25.65 0.03
C PRO A 613 -29.85 24.20 -0.20
N ALA A 614 -31.17 23.96 -0.11
CA ALA A 614 -31.77 22.65 -0.36
C ALA A 614 -31.67 22.18 -1.83
N VAL A 615 -31.33 23.08 -2.76
CA VAL A 615 -30.99 22.78 -4.15
C VAL A 615 -29.55 23.19 -4.38
N THR A 616 -28.70 22.22 -4.69
CA THR A 616 -27.24 22.42 -4.80
C THR A 616 -26.77 22.59 -6.25
N ASP A 617 -27.64 22.35 -7.23
CA ASP A 617 -27.28 22.48 -8.65
C ASP A 617 -26.88 23.92 -8.99
N SER A 618 -25.64 24.06 -9.44
CA SER A 618 -25.06 25.33 -9.83
C SER A 618 -24.21 25.15 -11.09
N LEU A 619 -24.37 26.07 -12.03
CA LEU A 619 -23.56 26.14 -13.23
C LEU A 619 -23.26 27.59 -13.56
N GLN A 620 -22.00 27.94 -13.57
CA GLN A 620 -21.51 29.25 -13.96
C GLN A 620 -20.83 29.15 -15.33
N PHE A 621 -21.22 30.06 -16.22
CA PHE A 621 -20.56 30.30 -17.49
C PHE A 621 -19.73 31.58 -17.38
N GLN A 622 -18.47 31.52 -17.80
CA GLN A 622 -17.61 32.69 -17.94
C GLN A 622 -17.06 32.79 -19.36
N LEU A 623 -17.03 34.01 -19.87
CA LEU A 623 -16.42 34.35 -21.15
C LEU A 623 -15.22 35.26 -20.90
N SER A 624 -14.07 34.81 -21.36
CA SER A 624 -12.83 35.60 -21.36
C SER A 624 -12.43 35.91 -22.79
N THR A 625 -12.08 37.16 -23.05
CA THR A 625 -11.58 37.60 -24.35
C THR A 625 -10.24 38.29 -24.17
N ASP A 626 -9.28 37.99 -25.05
CA ASP A 626 -7.92 38.57 -25.01
C ASP A 626 -7.24 38.45 -23.64
N GLY A 627 -7.56 37.38 -22.90
CA GLY A 627 -7.03 37.10 -21.55
C GLY A 627 -7.73 37.81 -20.40
N ALA A 628 -8.76 38.62 -20.65
CA ALA A 628 -9.55 39.30 -19.62
C ALA A 628 -10.98 38.74 -19.52
N LEU A 629 -11.46 38.54 -18.28
CA LEU A 629 -12.85 38.15 -18.02
C LEU A 629 -13.80 39.29 -18.47
N LYS A 630 -14.75 38.98 -19.35
CA LYS A 630 -15.74 39.94 -19.88
C LYS A 630 -17.13 39.72 -19.37
N PHE A 631 -17.48 38.47 -19.09
CA PHE A 631 -18.85 38.12 -18.71
C PHE A 631 -18.87 36.90 -17.81
N THR A 632 -19.73 36.96 -16.81
CA THR A 632 -20.01 35.86 -15.89
C THR A 632 -21.52 35.76 -15.71
N LYS A 633 -22.07 34.55 -15.81
CA LYS A 633 -23.50 34.32 -15.61
C LYS A 633 -23.77 32.96 -14.99
N GLN A 634 -24.66 32.95 -14.01
CA GLN A 634 -25.27 31.73 -13.49
C GLN A 634 -26.33 31.22 -14.47
N ILE A 635 -26.17 29.97 -14.88
CA ILE A 635 -27.07 29.26 -15.80
C ILE A 635 -28.03 28.44 -14.95
N LYS A 636 -29.33 28.70 -15.14
CA LYS A 636 -30.42 28.01 -14.43
C LYS A 636 -31.30 27.16 -15.35
N ASN A 637 -31.07 27.24 -16.67
CA ASN A 637 -31.87 26.55 -17.68
C ASN A 637 -31.12 26.52 -19.02
N ARG A 638 -31.66 25.74 -19.97
CA ARG A 638 -31.12 25.57 -21.33
C ARG A 638 -31.46 26.72 -22.30
N ARG A 639 -32.03 27.84 -21.82
CA ARG A 639 -32.40 28.95 -22.72
C ARG A 639 -31.17 29.73 -23.14
N SER A 640 -31.17 30.18 -24.39
CA SER A 640 -30.12 31.06 -24.90
C SER A 640 -30.13 32.42 -24.20
N PHE A 641 -28.97 33.04 -24.12
CA PHE A 641 -28.79 34.34 -23.48
C PHE A 641 -27.88 35.25 -24.31
N ARG A 642 -28.03 36.56 -24.10
CA ARG A 642 -27.18 37.56 -24.73
C ARG A 642 -25.87 37.74 -23.97
N LEU A 643 -24.80 37.89 -24.73
CA LEU A 643 -23.48 38.28 -24.27
C LEU A 643 -23.33 39.81 -24.41
N PRO A 644 -22.40 40.45 -23.66
CA PRO A 644 -22.21 41.88 -23.72
C PRO A 644 -21.81 42.35 -25.13
N GLY A 645 -22.27 43.53 -25.52
CA GLY A 645 -21.80 44.17 -26.76
C GLY A 645 -20.47 44.92 -26.56
N GLY A 646 -19.97 45.53 -27.62
CA GLY A 646 -18.91 46.54 -27.52
C GLY A 646 -17.48 46.01 -27.41
N TYR A 647 -17.25 44.71 -27.57
CA TYR A 647 -15.92 44.14 -27.78
C TYR A 647 -15.79 43.56 -29.18
N LYS A 648 -14.59 43.56 -29.72
CA LYS A 648 -14.20 42.72 -30.86
C LYS A 648 -12.92 42.04 -30.43
N ALA A 649 -12.97 40.72 -30.32
CA ALA A 649 -11.83 39.93 -29.89
C ALA A 649 -11.49 38.95 -31.01
N ASP A 650 -10.20 38.73 -31.21
CA ASP A 650 -9.69 37.66 -32.04
C ASP A 650 -9.50 36.37 -31.23
N ASN A 651 -9.39 36.46 -29.90
CA ASN A 651 -9.25 35.32 -29.00
C ASN A 651 -10.39 35.22 -27.99
N VAL A 652 -11.04 34.05 -27.96
CA VAL A 652 -12.12 33.72 -27.03
C VAL A 652 -11.82 32.43 -26.26
N GLU A 653 -12.06 32.48 -24.95
CA GLU A 653 -11.98 31.35 -24.03
C GLU A 653 -13.27 31.25 -23.21
N ILE A 654 -13.69 30.02 -22.90
CA ILE A 654 -14.88 29.74 -22.09
C ILE A 654 -14.46 28.97 -20.85
N VAL A 655 -15.02 29.34 -19.70
CA VAL A 655 -14.91 28.57 -18.46
C VAL A 655 -16.30 28.14 -18.02
N LEU A 656 -16.43 26.87 -17.70
CA LEU A 656 -17.61 26.26 -17.09
C LEU A 656 -17.23 25.79 -15.69
N SER A 657 -17.94 26.25 -14.67
CA SER A 657 -17.73 25.84 -13.29
C SER A 657 -19.06 25.46 -12.65
N GLY A 658 -19.15 24.29 -12.01
CA GLY A 658 -20.41 23.85 -11.45
C GLY A 658 -20.44 22.37 -11.10
N ASN A 659 -21.63 21.84 -10.81
CA ASN A 659 -21.87 20.45 -10.45
C ASN A 659 -22.99 19.82 -11.30
N VAL A 660 -23.19 20.32 -12.52
CA VAL A 660 -24.30 19.96 -13.41
C VAL A 660 -23.73 19.36 -14.70
N LYS A 661 -24.36 18.32 -15.24
CA LYS A 661 -23.93 17.72 -16.52
C LYS A 661 -24.09 18.72 -17.67
N VAL A 662 -23.06 18.89 -18.50
CA VAL A 662 -23.06 19.74 -19.70
C VAL A 662 -22.70 18.91 -20.94
N THR A 663 -23.53 18.97 -21.98
CA THR A 663 -23.34 18.21 -23.24
C THR A 663 -22.75 19.08 -24.35
N GLY A 664 -22.86 20.41 -24.24
CA GLY A 664 -22.23 21.32 -25.18
C GLY A 664 -22.47 22.79 -24.92
N VAL A 665 -21.66 23.61 -25.57
CA VAL A 665 -21.78 25.07 -25.55
C VAL A 665 -21.77 25.58 -26.98
N VAL A 666 -22.69 26.48 -27.32
CA VAL A 666 -22.79 27.11 -28.63
C VAL A 666 -22.68 28.62 -28.48
N LEU A 667 -21.80 29.24 -29.26
CA LEU A 667 -21.67 30.70 -29.36
C LEU A 667 -21.94 31.14 -30.80
N ALA A 668 -22.60 32.28 -30.94
CA ALA A 668 -22.89 32.91 -32.23
C ALA A 668 -22.82 34.43 -32.13
N GLU A 669 -22.56 35.10 -33.26
CA GLU A 669 -22.58 36.57 -33.35
C GLU A 669 -23.94 37.17 -32.99
N THR A 670 -25.03 36.47 -33.32
CA THR A 670 -26.40 36.94 -33.05
C THR A 670 -27.31 35.83 -32.55
N MET A 671 -28.40 36.19 -31.87
CA MET A 671 -29.44 35.24 -31.45
C MET A 671 -30.10 34.52 -32.63
N ASN A 672 -30.14 35.14 -33.82
CA ASN A 672 -30.66 34.49 -35.03
C ASN A 672 -29.67 33.48 -35.58
N GLY A 673 -28.37 33.78 -35.54
CA GLY A 673 -27.30 32.83 -35.88
C GLY A 673 -27.32 31.61 -34.95
N LEU A 674 -27.58 31.82 -33.66
CA LEU A 674 -27.72 30.75 -32.67
C LEU A 674 -28.94 29.84 -32.90
N LYS A 675 -29.98 30.32 -33.59
CA LYS A 675 -31.15 29.48 -33.97
C LYS A 675 -30.86 28.58 -35.17
N GLN A 676 -29.86 28.94 -35.97
CA GLN A 676 -29.47 28.23 -37.19
C GLN A 676 -28.34 27.21 -36.94
N ALA A 677 -27.65 27.33 -35.80
CA ALA A 677 -26.57 26.46 -35.33
C ALA A 677 -27.09 25.50 -34.26
#